data_AF-A0A3B3H836-F1
#
_entry.id   AF-A0A3B3H836-F1
#
_cell.length_a   1.000
_cell.length_b   1.000
_cell.length_c   1.000
_cell.angle_alpha   90.00
_cell.angle_beta   90.00
_cell.angle_gamma   90.00
#
_symmetry.space_group_name_H-M   'P 1'
#
loop_
_entity.id
_entity.type
_entity.pdbx_description
1 polymer ?
#
loop_
_entity_poly.entity_id
_entity_poly.type
_entity_poly.pdbx_seq_one_letter_code
_entity_poly.pdbx_strand_id
1 'polypeptide(L)'
;MNDLGLCDAWRSCHQSTKGFTFFSPVHHSQSRLDYLLVSNSLLKEIKSSNIHPIIISDHAPVSVTISREVPRHSGSTWRFNTSLLKDQEFIEFFKKEWATFLEFNDTSEISPSILWEAAKAVMRGKIISYSTHKKRKEKADLLELGNKIKTLETAYAASAQEHILGDLKNLKLQLNDIINKQTQFQIQRLRLERYENSNKSGKFLANQLKINKEKSTITSIMDQTGNVTHDPVKINNAFKDFYQNLYTPQINPSEQSINSFLNNINLPKLNEDQITNLDSPLSLSELHEALSLMPNGKAPGPDGFPAEFYKEFWEQLAPTFYKTVKFINESQSLPPNMNSANIILLLKPDKDPTSPSSYRPISLINADVKIICKALAQRIEKVTPHIIDFDQTGFIKGRHSDDNVRRLVNIIDFATIKNQEMTILSLDAEKAFDRVNWKFLIAALHKFGFGESFINWIKILYHNPNASVRTNKQTSNRFFLGRGTRQGCPLSPSLFAIFIEPLAAAIRQNESIKGIKTKHSHHKISLYADDILLFLSNIHSVNETATIINEFSSISDYSINWNKSVLLPLNSNAEQGLTIPVKSGNIKYLGIYFSPKISELVLLNYTPLLKNIQDDLTRWTNLPLSLMGKVATVKMKILPKVNYLFSMIPTQPPLKWFKTLDSSISSFLWNNKPARISLKTLKSAKSCGGLELPNFHNYFLANRLQYILKWLKNNPETNSWLDLEQALCGKINLSDLPFISQIVKRQDCFKSININATLTAWWEFLKISKSSIQPCKMTSIWNNPDILINKKIINFPAWQAGGIKQLEHIIINRRFITPQELQDKHGIYNFLEYQQLKSIITKKFKYRDNDLKLPDVVTTLINFSMNKTLSKIYKLLCNLDNNISLPTTKWDADLSISTDESFWSELCLNTFKMTKNPNLQLIHFKTLHRIYYTGQRMFKMGLSNSDICQHCDSNLPDNYMHALWFCTPVQALWQQVCADLSVWLKVSITASPSLCVLGDMSAIDVEGGLASIIFITLCIAKKTILINWKSKKNINISQHRNLLLDHISLEKMSAQSSSNFERIRSLWSPIANSVT
;
A
#
# COMPACT_ATOMS: atom_id res chain seq x y z
N MET A 1 19.68 27.06 41.89
CA MET A 1 20.40 26.01 41.11
C MET A 1 21.26 25.17 42.03
N ASN A 2 22.15 25.78 42.81
CA ASN A 2 22.92 25.09 43.85
C ASN A 2 22.02 24.39 44.89
N ASP A 3 20.88 24.99 45.23
CA ASP A 3 19.90 24.43 46.19
C ASP A 3 19.22 23.13 45.69
N LEU A 4 19.31 22.83 44.40
CA LEU A 4 18.77 21.61 43.78
C LEU A 4 19.87 20.55 43.52
N GLY A 5 21.12 20.80 43.93
CA GLY A 5 22.25 19.91 43.68
C GLY A 5 22.64 19.77 42.20
N LEU A 6 22.25 20.75 41.37
CA LEU A 6 22.50 20.79 39.93
C LEU A 6 23.52 21.89 39.60
N CYS A 7 24.44 21.57 38.69
CA CYS A 7 25.47 22.49 38.20
C CYS A 7 25.42 22.62 36.67
N ASP A 8 25.84 23.79 36.15
CA ASP A 8 26.02 23.99 34.71
C ASP A 8 27.28 23.25 34.24
N ALA A 9 27.08 22.20 33.45
CA ALA A 9 28.16 21.35 32.95
C ALA A 9 29.17 22.13 32.08
N TRP A 10 28.70 23.12 31.30
CA TRP A 10 29.62 23.91 30.47
C TRP A 10 30.47 24.84 31.32
N ARG A 11 29.85 25.60 32.25
CA ARG A 11 30.59 26.51 33.14
C ARG A 11 31.59 25.77 34.03
N SER A 12 31.24 24.56 34.47
CA SER A 12 32.12 23.71 35.28
C SER A 12 33.37 23.27 34.52
N CYS A 13 33.25 22.99 33.21
CA CYS A 13 34.40 22.68 32.34
C CYS A 13 35.15 23.91 31.80
N HIS A 14 34.53 25.10 31.82
CA HIS A 14 34.98 26.31 31.13
C HIS A 14 34.87 27.56 32.03
N GLN A 15 35.63 27.57 33.12
CA GLN A 15 35.47 28.57 34.19
C GLN A 15 35.82 30.00 33.75
N SER A 16 36.90 30.17 32.98
CA SER A 16 37.46 31.47 32.56
C SER A 16 36.94 32.00 31.22
N THR A 17 36.32 31.16 30.40
CA THR A 17 35.86 31.53 29.06
C THR A 17 34.42 32.06 29.05
N LYS A 18 34.18 33.10 28.24
CA LYS A 18 32.83 33.58 27.92
C LYS A 18 32.34 32.88 26.66
N GLY A 19 31.19 32.20 26.76
CA GLY A 19 30.53 31.53 25.65
C GLY A 19 29.06 31.93 25.62
N PHE A 20 28.55 32.21 24.43
CA PHE A 20 27.19 32.70 24.22
C PHE A 20 26.40 31.68 23.40
N THR A 21 25.10 31.62 23.64
CA THR A 21 24.20 30.71 22.89
C THR A 21 23.22 31.45 22.02
N PHE A 22 23.17 32.79 22.04
CA PHE A 22 22.25 33.57 21.25
C PHE A 22 22.88 34.93 20.88
N PHE A 23 22.59 35.40 19.67
CA PHE A 23 22.94 36.76 19.22
C PHE A 23 21.67 37.48 18.75
N SER A 24 21.44 38.70 19.26
CA SER A 24 20.35 39.56 18.84
C SER A 24 20.80 40.50 17.72
N PRO A 25 20.31 40.34 16.48
CA PRO A 25 20.65 41.25 15.39
C PRO A 25 20.12 42.67 15.61
N VAL A 26 18.98 42.81 16.29
CA VAL A 26 18.30 44.11 16.53
C VAL A 26 19.00 44.91 17.63
N HIS A 27 19.55 44.22 18.63
CA HIS A 27 20.15 44.85 19.80
C HIS A 27 21.68 44.74 19.82
N HIS A 28 22.28 44.14 18.79
CA HIS A 28 23.72 43.86 18.68
C HIS A 28 24.33 43.22 19.95
N SER A 29 23.57 42.38 20.65
CA SER A 29 23.95 41.82 21.96
C SER A 29 24.06 40.29 21.93
N GLN A 30 24.96 39.75 22.76
CA GLN A 30 25.17 38.32 22.91
C GLN A 30 24.78 37.84 24.31
N SER A 31 23.99 36.76 24.36
CA SER A 31 23.46 36.19 25.60
C SER A 31 23.70 34.68 25.65
N ARG A 32 23.88 34.13 26.86
CA ARG A 32 23.84 32.68 27.10
C ARG A 32 22.48 32.34 27.70
N LEU A 33 21.59 31.82 26.88
CA LEU A 33 20.22 31.49 27.23
C LEU A 33 20.03 29.98 27.47
N ASP A 34 20.93 29.14 26.94
CA ASP A 34 20.79 27.68 26.96
C ASP A 34 21.85 27.02 27.84
N TYR A 35 21.41 26.06 28.66
CA TYR A 35 22.22 25.41 29.69
C TYR A 35 21.95 23.91 29.71
N LEU A 36 22.99 23.11 29.99
CA LEU A 36 22.84 21.70 30.36
C LEU A 36 23.20 21.55 31.83
N LEU A 37 22.16 21.36 32.65
CA LEU A 37 22.30 21.15 34.08
C LEU A 37 22.48 19.66 34.38
N VAL A 38 23.47 19.33 35.20
CA VAL A 38 23.80 17.96 35.62
C VAL A 38 23.90 17.89 37.13
N SER A 39 23.61 16.71 37.70
CA SER A 39 23.82 16.50 39.14
C SER A 39 25.30 16.54 39.48
N ASN A 40 25.62 17.01 40.69
CA ASN A 40 26.99 17.05 41.16
C ASN A 40 27.68 15.66 41.15
N SER A 41 26.92 14.58 41.27
CA SER A 41 27.44 13.20 41.16
C SER A 41 27.92 12.83 39.75
N LEU A 42 27.27 13.34 38.71
CA LEU A 42 27.57 13.05 37.31
C LEU A 42 28.71 13.90 36.74
N LEU A 43 29.13 14.97 37.44
CA LEU A 43 30.27 15.80 37.04
C LEU A 43 31.54 14.99 36.76
N LYS A 44 31.79 13.95 37.57
CA LYS A 44 32.97 13.08 37.44
C LYS A 44 32.94 12.21 36.18
N GLU A 45 31.76 11.97 35.61
CA GLU A 45 31.58 11.15 34.42
C GLU A 45 31.60 11.97 33.12
N ILE A 46 31.66 13.31 33.22
CA ILE A 46 31.69 14.21 32.07
C ILE A 46 33.12 14.29 31.51
N LYS A 47 33.28 13.91 30.24
CA LYS A 47 34.55 14.05 29.50
C LYS A 47 34.71 15.42 28.83
N SER A 48 33.62 16.02 28.38
CA SER A 48 33.66 17.32 27.69
C SER A 48 32.27 17.97 27.62
N SER A 49 32.23 19.30 27.67
CA SER A 49 31.01 20.10 27.46
C SER A 49 31.29 21.23 26.47
N ASN A 50 30.52 21.35 25.38
CA ASN A 50 30.82 22.28 24.27
C ASN A 50 29.59 23.10 23.88
N ILE A 51 29.81 24.37 23.53
CA ILE A 51 28.87 25.22 22.78
C ILE A 51 29.29 25.19 21.31
N HIS A 52 28.37 24.75 20.45
CA HIS A 52 28.56 24.61 19.01
C HIS A 52 28.12 25.88 18.27
N PRO A 53 28.54 26.10 17.01
CA PRO A 53 28.12 27.27 16.23
C PRO A 53 26.59 27.34 16.03
N ILE A 54 26.06 28.54 15.75
CA ILE A 54 24.63 28.78 15.48
C ILE A 54 24.31 28.38 14.03
N ILE A 55 23.86 27.14 13.85
CA ILE A 55 23.73 26.52 12.51
C ILE A 55 22.28 26.44 12.02
N ILE A 56 21.37 25.91 12.84
CA ILE A 56 19.98 25.56 12.42
C ILE A 56 18.92 26.42 13.13
N SER A 57 19.24 26.90 14.34
CA SER A 57 18.39 27.77 15.15
C SER A 57 19.01 29.15 15.20
N ASP A 58 18.27 30.11 15.75
CA ASP A 58 18.76 31.35 16.36
C ASP A 58 19.58 31.13 17.64
N HIS A 59 19.60 29.90 18.17
CA HIS A 59 20.38 29.48 19.32
C HIS A 59 21.53 28.50 18.96
N ALA A 60 22.60 28.55 19.75
CA ALA A 60 23.79 27.72 19.65
C ALA A 60 23.56 26.38 20.40
N PRO A 61 23.80 25.22 19.77
CA PRO A 61 23.63 23.93 20.46
C PRO A 61 24.63 23.77 21.60
N VAL A 62 24.16 23.25 22.74
CA VAL A 62 25.03 22.86 23.88
C VAL A 62 25.06 21.34 23.98
N SER A 63 26.25 20.75 24.14
CA SER A 63 26.41 19.29 24.27
C SER A 63 27.32 18.90 25.43
N VAL A 64 26.99 17.79 26.10
CA VAL A 64 27.82 17.18 27.15
C VAL A 64 28.10 15.73 26.77
N THR A 65 29.33 15.26 26.94
CA THR A 65 29.74 13.86 26.73
C THR A 65 29.98 13.18 28.07
N ILE A 66 29.22 12.10 28.34
CA ILE A 66 29.30 11.31 29.57
C ILE A 66 29.89 9.93 29.24
N SER A 67 30.91 9.48 29.96
CA SER A 67 31.49 8.14 29.77
C SER A 67 30.88 7.13 30.72
N ARG A 68 30.15 6.15 30.16
CA ARG A 68 29.64 4.99 30.87
C ARG A 68 30.17 3.73 30.20
N GLU A 69 30.73 2.80 30.96
CA GLU A 69 31.17 1.51 30.43
C GLU A 69 29.93 0.71 30.00
N VAL A 70 29.67 0.71 28.69
CA VAL A 70 28.67 -0.15 28.08
C VAL A 70 29.41 -1.39 27.60
N PRO A 71 28.97 -2.62 27.96
CA PRO A 71 29.56 -3.84 27.42
C PRO A 71 29.62 -3.74 25.89
N ARG A 72 30.79 -3.98 25.30
CA ARG A 72 30.95 -3.99 23.84
C ARG A 72 30.02 -5.06 23.28
N HIS A 73 28.90 -4.64 22.70
CA HIS A 73 28.01 -5.55 22.00
C HIS A 73 28.77 -6.18 20.83
N SER A 74 28.76 -7.51 20.79
CA SER A 74 29.22 -8.35 19.68
C SER A 74 28.62 -7.87 18.34
N GLY A 75 29.50 -7.41 17.47
CA GLY A 75 29.38 -7.28 16.01
C GLY A 75 28.07 -6.73 15.42
N SER A 76 28.03 -5.45 15.07
CA SER A 76 27.08 -4.99 14.04
C SER A 76 27.42 -5.66 12.71
N THR A 77 26.50 -6.46 12.16
CA THR A 77 26.65 -6.98 10.79
C THR A 77 26.68 -5.83 9.79
N TRP A 78 27.66 -5.87 8.90
CA TRP A 78 27.80 -4.88 7.84
C TRP A 78 26.61 -4.96 6.88
N ARG A 79 26.17 -3.80 6.42
CA ARG A 79 25.15 -3.65 5.39
C ARG A 79 25.62 -2.56 4.43
N PHE A 80 25.52 -2.84 3.14
CA PHE A 80 25.86 -1.87 2.11
C PHE A 80 25.01 -0.60 2.25
N ASN A 81 25.67 0.56 2.14
CA ASN A 81 25.00 1.85 2.14
C ASN A 81 24.57 2.21 0.72
N THR A 82 23.28 2.10 0.42
CA THR A 82 22.72 2.39 -0.91
C THR A 82 22.90 3.84 -1.34
N SER A 83 23.21 4.78 -0.44
CA SER A 83 23.50 6.16 -0.84
C SER A 83 24.79 6.28 -1.64
N LEU A 84 25.70 5.30 -1.57
CA LEU A 84 26.93 5.25 -2.36
C LEU A 84 26.65 5.05 -3.85
N LEU A 85 25.52 4.45 -4.22
CA LEU A 85 25.14 4.25 -5.63
C LEU A 85 24.74 5.57 -6.33
N LYS A 86 24.71 6.69 -5.61
CA LYS A 86 24.50 8.03 -6.18
C LYS A 86 25.81 8.79 -6.38
N ASP A 87 26.92 8.21 -5.95
CA ASP A 87 28.24 8.82 -5.98
C ASP A 87 29.01 8.26 -7.18
N GLN A 88 29.22 9.10 -8.19
CA GLN A 88 29.89 8.69 -9.42
C GLN A 88 31.35 8.25 -9.17
N GLU A 89 32.05 8.92 -8.25
CA GLU A 89 33.41 8.55 -7.84
C GLU A 89 33.45 7.12 -7.25
N PHE A 90 32.42 6.76 -6.48
CA PHE A 90 32.30 5.42 -5.92
C PHE A 90 31.99 4.37 -6.99
N ILE A 91 31.13 4.70 -7.96
CA ILE A 91 30.79 3.78 -9.07
C ILE A 91 32.04 3.46 -9.88
N GLU A 92 32.83 4.47 -10.24
CA GLU A 92 34.08 4.31 -10.98
C GLU A 92 35.12 3.54 -10.18
N PHE A 93 35.27 3.86 -8.89
CA PHE A 93 36.12 3.10 -7.96
C PHE A 93 35.74 1.63 -7.93
N PHE A 94 34.45 1.30 -7.77
CA PHE A 94 33.99 -0.07 -7.72
C PHE A 94 34.25 -0.80 -9.04
N LYS A 95 33.94 -0.19 -10.19
CA LYS A 95 34.19 -0.77 -11.52
C LYS A 95 35.67 -1.10 -11.72
N LYS A 96 36.56 -0.18 -11.33
CA LYS A 96 38.02 -0.39 -11.41
C LYS A 96 38.47 -1.54 -10.51
N GLU A 97 38.11 -1.52 -9.23
CA GLU A 97 38.54 -2.56 -8.28
C GLU A 97 37.98 -3.94 -8.66
N TRP A 98 36.76 -4.00 -9.20
CA TRP A 98 36.18 -5.24 -9.71
C TRP A 98 36.97 -5.80 -10.90
N ALA A 99 37.31 -4.95 -11.88
CA ALA A 99 38.10 -5.36 -13.03
C ALA A 99 39.50 -5.85 -12.62
N THR A 100 40.17 -5.11 -11.73
CA THR A 100 41.47 -5.48 -11.17
C THR A 100 41.40 -6.80 -10.41
N PHE A 101 40.35 -7.03 -9.60
CA PHE A 101 40.17 -8.31 -8.93
C PHE A 101 40.08 -9.46 -9.93
N LEU A 102 39.28 -9.31 -11.00
CA LEU A 102 39.13 -10.36 -12.01
C LEU A 102 40.43 -10.60 -12.79
N GLU A 103 41.19 -9.56 -13.12
CA GLU A 103 42.48 -9.67 -13.81
C GLU A 103 43.47 -10.58 -13.06
N PHE A 104 43.53 -10.48 -11.73
CA PHE A 104 44.44 -11.29 -10.91
C PHE A 104 43.88 -12.64 -10.48
N ASN A 105 42.54 -12.86 -10.54
CA ASN A 105 41.91 -14.02 -9.91
C ASN A 105 41.01 -14.86 -10.83
N ASP A 106 40.57 -14.37 -12.00
CA ASP A 106 39.81 -15.17 -12.99
C ASP A 106 40.77 -16.04 -13.80
N THR A 107 41.32 -17.06 -13.12
CA THR A 107 42.19 -18.08 -13.72
C THR A 107 41.41 -19.37 -13.94
N SER A 108 41.84 -20.20 -14.89
CA SER A 108 41.18 -21.47 -15.21
C SER A 108 41.19 -22.50 -14.06
N GLU A 109 42.09 -22.35 -13.09
CA GLU A 109 42.21 -23.23 -11.93
C GLU A 109 41.17 -22.94 -10.83
N ILE A 110 40.67 -21.71 -10.76
CA ILE A 110 39.76 -21.27 -9.71
C ILE A 110 38.31 -21.54 -10.14
N SER A 111 37.57 -22.31 -9.33
CA SER A 111 36.16 -22.55 -9.63
C SER A 111 35.34 -21.24 -9.65
N PRO A 112 34.35 -21.10 -10.54
CA PRO A 112 33.50 -19.92 -10.61
C PRO A 112 32.79 -19.57 -9.30
N SER A 113 32.49 -20.58 -8.48
CA SER A 113 31.90 -20.41 -7.14
C SER A 113 32.85 -19.74 -6.16
N ILE A 114 34.10 -20.21 -6.10
CA ILE A 114 35.13 -19.62 -5.23
C ILE A 114 35.45 -18.20 -5.66
N LEU A 115 35.61 -17.98 -6.98
CA LEU A 115 35.86 -16.65 -7.54
C LEU A 115 34.78 -15.66 -7.10
N TRP A 116 33.50 -16.04 -7.20
CA TRP A 116 32.37 -15.20 -6.82
C TRP A 116 32.33 -14.88 -5.33
N GLU A 117 32.51 -15.87 -4.45
CA GLU A 117 32.51 -15.64 -3.00
C GLU A 117 33.70 -14.78 -2.56
N ALA A 118 34.89 -15.04 -3.11
CA ALA A 118 36.10 -14.25 -2.87
C ALA A 118 35.92 -12.80 -3.34
N ALA A 119 35.36 -12.59 -4.55
CA ALA A 119 35.09 -11.27 -5.09
C ALA A 119 34.18 -10.46 -4.16
N LYS A 120 33.06 -11.05 -3.71
CA LYS A 120 32.15 -10.39 -2.77
C LYS A 120 32.83 -10.03 -1.44
N ALA A 121 33.69 -10.91 -0.91
CA ALA A 121 34.43 -10.66 0.32
C ALA A 121 35.44 -9.52 0.18
N VAL A 122 36.24 -9.53 -0.89
CA VAL A 122 37.22 -8.47 -1.20
C VAL A 122 36.53 -7.14 -1.43
N MET A 123 35.48 -7.11 -2.27
CA MET A 123 34.72 -5.90 -2.55
C MET A 123 34.08 -5.33 -1.29
N ARG A 124 33.53 -6.17 -0.41
CA ARG A 124 33.01 -5.73 0.88
C ARG A 124 34.10 -5.01 1.70
N GLY A 125 35.31 -5.56 1.76
CA GLY A 125 36.45 -4.91 2.43
C GLY A 125 36.80 -3.54 1.83
N LYS A 126 36.89 -3.47 0.50
CA LYS A 126 37.18 -2.23 -0.24
C LYS A 126 36.10 -1.17 -0.03
N ILE A 127 34.82 -1.54 -0.07
CA ILE A 127 33.68 -0.64 0.18
C ILE A 127 33.69 -0.14 1.63
N ILE A 128 33.99 -0.99 2.61
CA ILE A 128 34.14 -0.58 4.02
C ILE A 128 35.26 0.46 4.16
N SER A 129 36.40 0.23 3.52
CA SER A 129 37.52 1.18 3.52
C SER A 129 37.11 2.52 2.91
N TYR A 130 36.54 2.52 1.70
CA TYR A 130 36.08 3.73 1.00
C TYR A 130 35.07 4.52 1.83
N SER A 131 34.03 3.84 2.33
CA SER A 131 32.98 4.50 3.13
C SER A 131 33.51 5.06 4.46
N THR A 132 34.49 4.41 5.07
CA THR A 132 35.14 4.90 6.29
C THR A 132 35.99 6.14 6.00
N HIS A 133 36.76 6.13 4.91
CA HIS A 133 37.54 7.28 4.46
C HIS A 133 36.65 8.49 4.17
N LYS A 134 35.60 8.30 3.36
CA LYS A 134 34.64 9.36 3.03
C LYS A 134 33.99 9.97 4.27
N LYS A 135 33.55 9.13 5.21
CA LYS A 135 32.97 9.60 6.47
C LYS A 135 33.95 10.38 7.35
N ARG A 136 35.24 10.02 7.34
CA ARG A 136 36.28 10.77 8.05
C ARG A 136 36.50 12.14 7.40
N LYS A 137 36.56 12.20 6.07
CA LYS A 137 36.66 13.45 5.30
C LYS A 137 35.48 14.38 5.57
N GLU A 138 34.24 13.89 5.43
CA GLU A 138 33.03 14.68 5.74
C GLU A 138 33.02 15.23 7.17
N LYS A 139 33.51 14.46 8.15
CA LYS A 139 33.61 14.92 9.54
C LYS A 139 34.68 16.00 9.71
N ALA A 140 35.80 15.91 9.00
CA ALA A 140 36.85 16.92 9.00
C ALA A 140 36.32 18.23 8.36
N ASP A 141 35.67 18.14 7.21
CA ASP A 141 35.07 19.28 6.51
C ASP A 141 34.03 20.00 7.39
N LEU A 142 33.20 19.25 8.13
CA LEU A 142 32.25 19.81 9.08
C LEU A 142 32.90 20.56 10.23
N LEU A 143 34.00 20.04 10.77
CA LEU A 143 34.76 20.69 11.85
C LEU A 143 35.41 21.98 11.33
N GLU A 144 35.99 21.94 10.14
CA GLU A 144 36.63 23.11 9.51
C GLU A 144 35.61 24.21 9.20
N LEU A 145 34.49 23.87 8.55
CA LEU A 145 33.39 24.81 8.28
C LEU A 145 32.81 25.38 9.57
N GLY A 146 32.60 24.55 10.59
CA GLY A 146 32.13 25.00 11.90
C GLY A 146 33.08 26.01 12.56
N ASN A 147 34.39 25.78 12.48
CA ASN A 147 35.41 26.69 12.99
C ASN A 147 35.48 28.01 12.20
N LYS A 148 35.36 27.96 10.87
CA LYS A 148 35.29 29.14 9.99
C LYS A 148 34.03 29.98 10.26
N ILE A 149 32.88 29.34 10.46
CA ILE A 149 31.65 30.06 10.84
C ILE A 149 31.81 30.70 12.21
N LYS A 150 32.38 29.99 13.19
CA LYS A 150 32.59 30.52 14.53
C LYS A 150 33.52 31.75 14.55
N THR A 151 34.60 31.71 13.77
CA THR A 151 35.54 32.84 13.64
C THR A 151 34.90 34.05 12.96
N LEU A 152 34.11 33.84 11.90
CA LEU A 152 33.37 34.93 11.25
C LEU A 152 32.20 35.45 12.09
N GLU A 153 31.51 34.61 12.87
CA GLU A 153 30.50 35.03 13.85
C GLU A 153 31.10 35.94 14.91
N THR A 154 32.31 35.62 15.40
CA THR A 154 33.04 36.50 16.33
C THR A 154 33.53 37.79 15.67
N ALA A 155 34.00 37.74 14.42
CA ALA A 155 34.46 38.92 13.68
C ALA A 155 33.31 39.87 13.33
N TYR A 156 32.16 39.33 12.91
CA TYR A 156 30.94 40.10 12.66
C TYR A 156 30.41 40.73 13.94
N ALA A 157 30.43 40.00 15.06
CA ALA A 157 30.05 40.55 16.35
C ALA A 157 30.94 41.70 16.82
N ALA A 158 32.20 41.74 16.40
CA ALA A 158 33.14 42.80 16.76
C ALA A 158 33.09 44.03 15.82
N SER A 159 32.75 43.86 14.54
CA SER A 159 32.91 44.89 13.50
C SER A 159 31.65 45.27 12.72
N ALA A 160 30.58 44.46 12.77
CA ALA A 160 29.30 44.66 12.07
C ALA A 160 29.40 44.98 10.55
N GLN A 161 30.45 44.53 9.86
CA GLN A 161 30.65 44.79 8.44
C GLN A 161 29.78 43.90 7.54
N GLU A 162 29.21 44.50 6.48
CA GLU A 162 28.22 43.85 5.60
C GLU A 162 28.82 42.74 4.71
N HIS A 163 30.09 42.85 4.29
CA HIS A 163 30.76 41.79 3.52
C HIS A 163 30.96 40.51 4.36
N ILE A 164 31.27 40.64 5.66
CA ILE A 164 31.39 39.51 6.60
C ILE A 164 30.05 38.79 6.76
N LEU A 165 28.94 39.53 6.74
CA LEU A 165 27.59 38.94 6.77
C LEU A 165 27.29 38.14 5.49
N GLY A 166 27.75 38.60 4.33
CA GLY A 166 27.66 37.88 3.06
C GLY A 166 28.44 36.56 3.09
N ASP A 167 29.70 36.59 3.52
CA ASP A 167 30.55 35.40 3.64
C ASP A 167 30.02 34.40 4.68
N LEU A 168 29.50 34.90 5.79
CA LEU A 168 28.86 34.09 6.83
C LEU A 168 27.59 33.41 6.29
N LYS A 169 26.77 34.10 5.50
CA LYS A 169 25.61 33.49 4.82
C LYS A 169 26.06 32.39 3.85
N ASN A 170 27.09 32.63 3.05
CA ASN A 170 27.63 31.64 2.11
C ASN A 170 28.16 30.38 2.80
N LEU A 171 28.92 30.53 3.89
CA LEU A 171 29.43 29.39 4.66
C LEU A 171 28.31 28.63 5.38
N LYS A 172 27.30 29.33 5.89
CA LYS A 172 26.10 28.69 6.45
C LYS A 172 25.31 27.92 5.40
N LEU A 173 25.25 28.40 4.15
CA LEU A 173 24.66 27.65 3.03
C LEU A 173 25.45 26.36 2.74
N GLN A 174 26.79 26.44 2.65
CA GLN A 174 27.64 25.25 2.45
C GLN A 174 27.48 24.22 3.58
N LEU A 175 27.39 24.67 4.82
CA LEU A 175 27.16 23.79 5.97
C LEU A 175 25.76 23.16 5.93
N ASN A 176 24.74 23.94 5.56
CA ASN A 176 23.38 23.43 5.37
C ASN A 176 23.36 22.34 4.30
N ASP A 177 24.11 22.45 3.21
CA ASP A 177 24.20 21.39 2.20
C ASP A 177 24.72 20.06 2.76
N ILE A 178 25.72 20.09 3.67
CA ILE A 178 26.23 18.87 4.31
C ILE A 178 25.19 18.28 5.28
N ILE A 179 24.52 19.12 6.08
CA ILE A 179 23.46 18.69 7.00
C ILE A 179 22.27 18.12 6.23
N ASN A 180 21.95 18.71 5.08
CA ASN A 180 20.91 18.24 4.17
C ASN A 180 21.23 16.84 3.65
N LYS A 181 22.48 16.56 3.25
CA LYS A 181 22.94 15.20 2.87
C LYS A 181 22.78 14.19 4.02
N GLN A 182 23.13 14.58 5.26
CA GLN A 182 22.94 13.71 6.43
C GLN A 182 21.46 13.45 6.73
N THR A 183 20.63 14.48 6.62
CA THR A 183 19.18 14.40 6.81
C THR A 183 18.56 13.48 5.75
N GLN A 184 19.01 13.58 4.50
CA GLN A 184 18.60 12.69 3.41
C GLN A 184 18.92 11.23 3.71
N PHE A 185 20.11 10.93 4.24
CA PHE A 185 20.47 9.57 4.66
C PHE A 185 19.53 9.04 5.75
N GLN A 186 19.13 9.87 6.72
CA GLN A 186 18.17 9.49 7.76
C GLN A 186 16.75 9.25 7.20
N ILE A 187 16.31 10.08 6.24
CA ILE A 187 15.03 9.93 5.53
C ILE A 187 15.00 8.62 4.75
N GLN A 188 16.09 8.27 4.07
CA GLN A 188 16.22 6.99 3.35
C GLN A 188 16.12 5.80 4.31
N ARG A 189 16.74 5.87 5.49
CA ARG A 189 16.59 4.83 6.53
C ARG A 189 15.15 4.67 7.01
N LEU A 190 14.36 5.75 6.98
CA LEU A 190 12.94 5.75 7.31
C LEU A 190 12.02 5.35 6.14
N ARG A 191 12.58 5.14 4.94
CA ARG A 191 11.84 4.81 3.71
C ARG A 191 10.74 5.84 3.37
N LEU A 192 11.02 7.12 3.59
CA LEU A 192 10.09 8.19 3.20
C LEU A 192 10.41 8.65 1.78
N GLU A 193 9.45 8.45 0.87
CA GLU A 193 9.65 8.71 -0.56
C GLU A 193 9.69 10.22 -0.91
N ARG A 194 9.11 11.13 -0.10
CA ARG A 194 9.12 12.58 -0.36
C ARG A 194 9.09 13.41 0.93
N TYR A 195 10.16 14.17 1.19
CA TYR A 195 10.34 15.02 2.38
C TYR A 195 9.32 16.16 2.46
N GLU A 196 9.03 16.83 1.33
CA GLU A 196 8.09 17.95 1.21
C GLU A 196 6.64 17.62 1.62
N ASN A 197 6.23 16.35 1.46
CA ASN A 197 4.89 15.91 1.85
C ASN A 197 4.76 15.65 3.36
N SER A 198 5.88 15.61 4.09
CA SER A 198 5.91 15.52 5.54
C SER A 198 6.07 16.93 6.10
N ASN A 199 5.01 17.48 6.69
CA ASN A 199 5.13 18.72 7.47
C ASN A 199 6.33 18.58 8.43
N LYS A 200 7.32 19.48 8.27
CA LYS A 200 8.66 19.55 8.90
C LYS A 200 8.97 18.47 9.96
N SER A 201 9.84 17.54 9.59
CA SER A 201 9.83 16.19 10.14
C SER A 201 11.03 15.81 11.02
N GLY A 202 12.06 16.63 11.24
CA GLY A 202 13.25 16.23 12.04
C GLY A 202 12.95 15.56 13.40
N LYS A 203 12.13 16.21 14.25
CA LYS A 203 11.72 15.65 15.57
C LYS A 203 10.78 14.45 15.44
N PHE A 204 9.86 14.50 14.47
CA PHE A 204 8.92 13.40 14.19
C PHE A 204 9.66 12.15 13.71
N LEU A 205 10.64 12.29 12.82
CA LEU A 205 11.49 11.23 12.28
C LEU A 205 12.31 10.56 13.37
N ALA A 206 12.97 11.36 14.21
CA ALA A 206 13.75 10.86 15.33
C ALA A 206 12.86 10.11 16.34
N ASN A 207 11.67 10.65 16.66
CA ASN A 207 10.72 9.99 17.54
C ASN A 207 10.19 8.68 16.93
N GLN A 208 9.89 8.68 15.62
CA GLN A 208 9.44 7.47 14.92
C GLN A 208 10.52 6.38 14.89
N LEU A 209 11.80 6.75 14.71
CA LEU A 209 12.93 5.83 14.81
C LEU A 209 13.04 5.25 16.23
N LYS A 210 12.87 6.08 17.26
CA LYS A 210 12.90 5.65 18.66
C LYS A 210 11.76 4.67 18.98
N ILE A 211 10.52 5.03 18.62
CA ILE A 211 9.33 4.20 18.82
C ILE A 211 9.48 2.85 18.09
N ASN A 212 9.95 2.85 16.84
CA ASN A 212 10.15 1.62 16.09
C ASN A 212 11.22 0.72 16.73
N LYS A 213 12.31 1.32 17.23
CA LYS A 213 13.36 0.60 17.95
C LYS A 213 12.82 -0.04 19.23
N GLU A 214 12.10 0.71 20.04
CA GLU A 214 11.48 0.23 21.29
C GLU A 214 10.51 -0.91 21.03
N LYS A 215 9.60 -0.78 20.05
CA LYS A 215 8.67 -1.83 19.66
C LYS A 215 9.34 -3.13 19.16
N SER A 216 10.54 -3.02 18.58
CA SER A 216 11.28 -4.18 18.04
C SER A 216 12.18 -4.86 19.07
N THR A 217 12.40 -4.23 20.24
CA THR A 217 13.31 -4.77 21.26
C THR A 217 12.58 -5.84 22.06
N ILE A 218 13.15 -7.05 22.11
CA ILE A 218 12.59 -8.17 22.87
C ILE A 218 13.17 -8.10 24.29
N THR A 219 12.33 -7.83 25.28
CA THR A 219 12.77 -7.60 26.67
C THR A 219 12.90 -8.87 27.50
N SER A 220 12.16 -9.91 27.14
CA SER A 220 12.18 -11.20 27.85
C SER A 220 11.68 -12.33 26.97
N ILE A 221 12.09 -13.56 27.30
CA ILE A 221 11.59 -14.79 26.69
C ILE A 221 11.62 -15.93 27.70
N MET A 222 10.71 -16.90 27.56
CA MET A 222 10.76 -18.17 28.28
C MET A 222 11.72 -19.13 27.56
N ASP A 223 12.61 -19.75 28.32
CA ASP A 223 13.47 -20.85 27.84
C ASP A 223 12.72 -22.20 27.79
N GLN A 224 13.40 -23.25 27.35
CA GLN A 224 12.82 -24.60 27.25
C GLN A 224 12.47 -25.22 28.61
N THR A 225 13.03 -24.71 29.70
CA THR A 225 12.76 -25.17 31.08
C THR A 225 11.59 -24.42 31.73
N GLY A 226 11.00 -23.44 31.03
CA GLY A 226 9.90 -22.61 31.52
C GLY A 226 10.36 -21.36 32.29
N ASN A 227 11.66 -21.09 32.38
CA ASN A 227 12.19 -19.93 33.10
C ASN A 227 12.24 -18.69 32.20
N VAL A 228 11.86 -17.53 32.73
CA VAL A 228 11.91 -16.25 32.00
C VAL A 228 13.31 -15.65 32.11
N THR A 229 13.91 -15.30 30.97
CA THR A 229 15.21 -14.63 30.92
C THR A 229 15.11 -13.24 30.29
N HIS A 230 15.87 -12.30 30.84
CA HIS A 230 15.98 -10.90 30.38
C HIS A 230 17.33 -10.59 29.72
N ASP A 231 18.28 -11.53 29.76
CA ASP A 231 19.60 -11.37 29.18
C ASP A 231 19.51 -11.49 27.64
N PRO A 232 19.91 -10.46 26.86
CA PRO A 232 19.88 -10.50 25.40
C PRO A 232 20.57 -11.72 24.77
N VAL A 233 21.63 -12.25 25.38
CA VAL A 233 22.35 -13.42 24.86
C VAL A 233 21.53 -14.70 25.08
N LYS A 234 21.02 -14.89 26.31
CA LYS A 234 20.13 -16.02 26.63
C LYS A 234 18.83 -15.97 25.84
N ILE A 235 18.26 -14.78 25.63
CA ILE A 235 17.10 -14.57 24.75
C ILE A 235 17.40 -15.08 23.35
N ASN A 236 18.55 -14.70 22.78
CA ASN A 236 18.94 -15.09 21.43
C ASN A 236 19.13 -16.62 21.30
N ASN A 237 19.74 -17.25 22.31
CA ASN A 237 19.91 -18.72 22.36
C ASN A 237 18.58 -19.46 22.50
N ALA A 238 17.67 -19.01 23.38
CA ALA A 238 16.35 -19.64 23.53
C ALA A 238 15.56 -19.67 22.20
N PHE A 239 15.64 -18.61 21.41
CA PHE A 239 15.07 -18.62 20.06
C PHE A 239 15.81 -19.56 19.11
N LYS A 240 17.14 -19.55 19.11
CA LYS A 240 17.94 -20.45 18.28
C LYS A 240 17.52 -21.90 18.55
N ASP A 241 17.47 -22.33 19.80
CA ASP A 241 17.15 -23.72 20.15
C ASP A 241 15.71 -24.08 19.77
N PHE A 242 14.76 -23.17 19.98
CA PHE A 242 13.37 -23.35 19.52
C PHE A 242 13.26 -23.55 18.00
N TYR A 243 13.89 -22.68 17.21
CA TYR A 243 13.82 -22.76 15.75
C TYR A 243 14.65 -23.91 15.18
N GLN A 244 15.79 -24.24 15.80
CA GLN A 244 16.56 -25.42 15.45
C GLN A 244 15.70 -26.68 15.59
N ASN A 245 15.01 -26.84 16.72
CA ASN A 245 14.07 -27.96 16.91
C ASN A 245 12.90 -27.94 15.92
N LEU A 246 12.37 -26.75 15.61
CA LEU A 246 11.28 -26.62 14.63
C LEU A 246 11.70 -27.06 13.22
N TYR A 247 12.92 -26.74 12.78
CA TYR A 247 13.40 -27.05 11.43
C TYR A 247 14.06 -28.44 11.30
N THR A 248 14.09 -29.22 12.38
CA THR A 248 14.46 -30.64 12.33
C THR A 248 13.25 -31.48 11.92
N PRO A 249 13.35 -32.32 10.86
CA PRO A 249 12.33 -33.29 10.50
C PRO A 249 11.96 -34.17 11.69
N GLN A 250 10.66 -34.35 11.94
CA GLN A 250 10.20 -35.23 13.03
C GLN A 250 9.97 -36.65 12.51
N ILE A 251 9.70 -36.77 11.21
CA ILE A 251 9.54 -38.04 10.51
C ILE A 251 10.55 -38.18 9.38
N ASN A 252 10.85 -39.43 9.03
CA ASN A 252 11.63 -39.79 7.86
C ASN A 252 10.84 -40.80 7.02
N PRO A 253 9.83 -40.34 6.25
CA PRO A 253 8.91 -41.21 5.54
C PRO A 253 9.64 -42.03 4.45
N SER A 254 9.21 -43.28 4.26
CA SER A 254 9.69 -44.14 3.18
C SER A 254 9.11 -43.68 1.84
N GLU A 255 9.85 -43.90 0.76
CA GLU A 255 9.35 -43.60 -0.60
C GLU A 255 8.08 -44.41 -0.92
N GLN A 256 7.99 -45.66 -0.43
CA GLN A 256 6.81 -46.51 -0.60
C GLN A 256 5.56 -45.90 0.04
N SER A 257 5.65 -45.39 1.28
CA SER A 257 4.51 -44.73 1.94
C SER A 257 4.04 -43.48 1.22
N ILE A 258 4.99 -42.66 0.72
CA ILE A 258 4.66 -41.44 -0.02
C ILE A 258 3.99 -41.82 -1.35
N ASN A 259 4.57 -42.77 -2.09
CA ASN A 259 4.06 -43.21 -3.37
C ASN A 259 2.69 -43.88 -3.25
N SER A 260 2.44 -44.64 -2.17
CA SER A 260 1.12 -45.22 -1.88
C SER A 260 0.05 -44.13 -1.79
N PHE A 261 0.28 -43.11 -0.97
CA PHE A 261 -0.65 -41.98 -0.85
C PHE A 261 -0.83 -41.23 -2.17
N LEU A 262 0.27 -40.88 -2.85
CA LEU A 262 0.24 -40.12 -4.10
C LEU A 262 -0.37 -40.92 -5.27
N ASN A 263 -0.30 -42.25 -5.26
CA ASN A 263 -0.89 -43.09 -6.31
C ASN A 263 -2.39 -43.28 -6.15
N ASN A 264 -2.91 -43.16 -4.93
CA ASN A 264 -4.34 -43.21 -4.65
C ASN A 264 -5.09 -41.93 -5.04
N ILE A 265 -4.37 -40.88 -5.48
CA ILE A 265 -4.96 -39.61 -5.91
C ILE A 265 -4.64 -39.32 -7.38
N ASN A 266 -5.63 -38.77 -8.07
CA ASN A 266 -5.48 -38.26 -9.44
C ASN A 266 -5.06 -36.78 -9.39
N LEU A 267 -3.90 -36.45 -9.95
CA LEU A 267 -3.38 -35.08 -10.03
C LEU A 267 -3.12 -34.72 -11.49
N PRO A 268 -3.38 -33.47 -11.90
CA PRO A 268 -3.04 -33.01 -13.25
C PRO A 268 -1.53 -33.07 -13.44
N LYS A 269 -1.10 -33.42 -14.65
CA LYS A 269 0.30 -33.41 -15.04
C LYS A 269 0.59 -32.24 -15.97
N LEU A 270 1.81 -31.73 -15.92
CA LEU A 270 2.31 -30.76 -16.88
C LEU A 270 2.37 -31.37 -18.28
N ASN A 271 2.13 -30.53 -19.29
CA ASN A 271 2.34 -30.93 -20.69
C ASN A 271 3.82 -30.79 -21.09
N GLU A 272 4.21 -31.39 -22.22
CA GLU A 272 5.61 -31.42 -22.67
C GLU A 272 6.21 -30.03 -22.90
N ASP A 273 5.43 -29.08 -23.42
CA ASP A 273 5.85 -27.68 -23.61
C ASP A 273 6.15 -26.99 -22.27
N GLN A 274 5.31 -27.20 -21.25
CA GLN A 274 5.50 -26.64 -19.91
C GLN A 274 6.76 -27.23 -19.26
N ILE A 275 6.97 -28.53 -19.38
CA ILE A 275 8.15 -29.23 -18.86
C ILE A 275 9.41 -28.68 -19.53
N THR A 276 9.43 -28.62 -20.86
CA THR A 276 10.57 -28.12 -21.64
C THR A 276 10.95 -26.69 -21.24
N ASN A 277 9.94 -25.82 -21.05
CA ASN A 277 10.18 -24.45 -20.58
C ASN A 277 10.74 -24.38 -19.15
N LEU A 278 10.23 -25.22 -18.24
CA LEU A 278 10.70 -25.28 -16.85
C LEU A 278 12.15 -25.79 -16.76
N ASP A 279 12.48 -26.81 -17.55
CA ASP A 279 13.76 -27.54 -17.50
C ASP A 279 14.89 -26.88 -18.31
N SER A 280 14.55 -25.92 -19.18
CA SER A 280 15.53 -25.14 -19.93
C SER A 280 16.63 -24.55 -19.00
N PRO A 281 17.90 -24.44 -19.43
CA PRO A 281 18.92 -23.78 -18.61
C PRO A 281 18.53 -22.34 -18.28
N LEU A 282 18.86 -21.87 -17.07
CA LEU A 282 18.65 -20.46 -16.71
C LEU A 282 19.48 -19.57 -17.65
N SER A 283 18.84 -18.57 -18.24
CA SER A 283 19.49 -17.59 -19.12
C SER A 283 19.91 -16.33 -18.37
N LEU A 284 20.91 -15.61 -18.90
CA LEU A 284 21.33 -14.32 -18.34
C LEU A 284 20.21 -13.28 -18.39
N SER A 285 19.40 -13.30 -19.45
CA SER A 285 18.21 -12.44 -19.60
C SER A 285 17.16 -12.70 -18.52
N GLU A 286 16.86 -13.97 -18.20
CA GLU A 286 15.92 -14.31 -17.12
C GLU A 286 16.44 -13.86 -15.75
N LEU A 287 17.74 -14.01 -15.48
CA LEU A 287 18.33 -13.54 -14.23
C LEU A 287 18.26 -12.00 -14.11
N HIS A 288 18.48 -11.29 -15.22
CA HIS A 288 18.35 -9.83 -15.27
C HIS A 288 16.89 -9.39 -15.06
N GLU A 289 15.93 -10.06 -15.72
CA GLU A 289 14.51 -9.79 -15.53
C GLU A 289 14.10 -10.02 -14.07
N ALA A 290 14.52 -11.15 -13.48
CA ALA A 290 14.28 -11.47 -12.09
C ALA A 290 14.81 -10.40 -11.13
N LEU A 291 16.04 -9.92 -11.37
CA LEU A 291 16.66 -8.82 -10.62
C LEU A 291 15.87 -7.51 -10.78
N SER A 292 15.45 -7.15 -12.01
CA SER A 292 14.72 -5.92 -12.29
C SER A 292 13.41 -5.84 -11.49
N LEU A 293 12.72 -6.97 -11.35
CA LEU A 293 11.46 -7.12 -10.61
C LEU A 293 11.63 -7.15 -9.09
N MET A 294 12.86 -7.30 -8.57
CA MET A 294 13.09 -7.26 -7.12
C MET A 294 12.82 -5.85 -6.58
N PRO A 295 12.06 -5.69 -5.49
CA PRO A 295 11.75 -4.36 -4.95
C PRO A 295 12.95 -3.74 -4.23
N ASN A 296 13.14 -2.43 -4.42
CA ASN A 296 14.15 -1.64 -3.72
C ASN A 296 13.79 -1.46 -2.23
N GLY A 297 14.77 -1.10 -1.40
CA GLY A 297 14.62 -0.77 0.01
C GLY A 297 14.45 -1.99 0.94
N LYS A 298 14.56 -3.21 0.42
CA LYS A 298 14.50 -4.45 1.23
C LYS A 298 15.80 -4.71 1.99
N ALA A 299 15.71 -5.49 3.05
CA ALA A 299 16.88 -5.86 3.83
C ALA A 299 17.68 -6.97 3.10
N PRO A 300 19.02 -6.90 3.07
CA PRO A 300 19.85 -7.95 2.50
C PRO A 300 20.00 -9.15 3.44
N GLY A 301 20.58 -10.23 2.91
CA GLY A 301 20.98 -11.40 3.69
C GLY A 301 22.27 -11.20 4.49
N PRO A 302 22.88 -12.29 5.00
CA PRO A 302 24.14 -12.26 5.76
C PRO A 302 25.32 -11.55 5.08
N ASP A 303 25.39 -11.54 3.74
CA ASP A 303 26.48 -10.90 3.01
C ASP A 303 26.46 -9.36 3.06
N GLY A 304 25.29 -8.78 3.30
CA GLY A 304 25.06 -7.34 3.41
C GLY A 304 24.76 -6.63 2.08
N PHE A 305 24.71 -7.34 0.95
CA PHE A 305 24.47 -6.76 -0.38
C PHE A 305 22.98 -6.76 -0.76
N PRO A 306 22.36 -5.59 -0.99
CA PRO A 306 20.94 -5.47 -1.35
C PRO A 306 20.72 -5.57 -2.86
N ALA A 307 19.47 -5.70 -3.30
CA ALA A 307 19.11 -5.80 -4.72
C ALA A 307 19.62 -4.61 -5.55
N GLU A 308 19.60 -3.41 -4.97
CA GLU A 308 20.05 -2.17 -5.62
C GLU A 308 21.53 -2.22 -6.03
N PHE A 309 22.37 -2.89 -5.23
CA PHE A 309 23.78 -3.07 -5.58
C PHE A 309 23.92 -3.91 -6.85
N TYR A 310 23.19 -5.02 -6.94
CA TYR A 310 23.20 -5.88 -8.13
C TYR A 310 22.61 -5.17 -9.36
N LYS A 311 21.58 -4.35 -9.17
CA LYS A 311 20.97 -3.57 -10.27
C LYS A 311 21.95 -2.56 -10.85
N GLU A 312 22.67 -1.83 -9.99
CA GLU A 312 23.63 -0.80 -10.42
C GLU A 312 24.83 -1.41 -11.15
N PHE A 313 25.38 -2.50 -10.62
CA PHE A 313 26.60 -3.11 -11.15
C PHE A 313 26.33 -4.35 -12.01
N TRP A 314 25.11 -4.52 -12.53
CA TRP A 314 24.71 -5.74 -13.23
C TRP A 314 25.63 -6.05 -14.41
N GLU A 315 25.99 -5.06 -15.23
CA GLU A 315 26.88 -5.23 -16.38
C GLU A 315 28.24 -5.84 -15.99
N GLN A 316 28.80 -5.42 -14.85
CA GLN A 316 30.10 -5.90 -14.38
C GLN A 316 29.98 -7.26 -13.67
N LEU A 317 28.89 -7.47 -12.91
CA LEU A 317 28.69 -8.66 -12.09
C LEU A 317 28.12 -9.86 -12.88
N ALA A 318 27.30 -9.60 -13.91
CA ALA A 318 26.53 -10.62 -14.62
C ALA A 318 27.39 -11.71 -15.28
N PRO A 319 28.54 -11.42 -15.92
CA PRO A 319 29.36 -12.46 -16.54
C PRO A 319 29.86 -13.49 -15.52
N THR A 320 30.45 -13.02 -14.42
CA THR A 320 30.95 -13.89 -13.34
C THR A 320 29.79 -14.61 -12.64
N PHE A 321 28.71 -13.89 -12.31
CA PHE A 321 27.55 -14.49 -11.66
C PHE A 321 26.92 -15.59 -12.52
N TYR A 322 26.83 -15.39 -13.83
CA TYR A 322 26.27 -16.38 -14.74
C TYR A 322 27.16 -17.63 -14.86
N LYS A 323 28.49 -17.46 -14.93
CA LYS A 323 29.45 -18.59 -14.82
C LYS A 323 29.21 -19.38 -13.52
N THR A 324 29.02 -18.69 -12.39
CA THR A 324 28.72 -19.32 -11.10
C THR A 324 27.38 -20.06 -11.11
N VAL A 325 26.32 -19.51 -11.70
CA VAL A 325 25.01 -20.17 -11.81
C VAL A 325 25.09 -21.46 -12.63
N LYS A 326 25.83 -21.45 -13.75
CA LYS A 326 26.08 -22.67 -14.54
C LYS A 326 26.83 -23.72 -13.73
N PHE A 327 27.92 -23.32 -13.08
CA PHE A 327 28.71 -24.22 -12.25
C PHE A 327 27.91 -24.80 -11.07
N ILE A 328 27.01 -24.03 -10.44
CA ILE A 328 26.10 -24.53 -9.41
C ILE A 328 25.19 -25.64 -9.96
N ASN A 329 24.68 -25.45 -11.18
CA ASN A 329 23.85 -26.47 -11.84
C ASN A 329 24.66 -27.73 -12.19
N GLU A 330 25.91 -27.59 -12.61
CA GLU A 330 26.78 -28.74 -12.94
C GLU A 330 27.22 -29.49 -11.68
N SER A 331 27.66 -28.76 -10.65
CA SER A 331 28.15 -29.32 -9.38
C SER A 331 27.04 -29.75 -8.41
N GLN A 332 25.77 -29.42 -8.72
CA GLN A 332 24.60 -29.71 -7.90
C GLN A 332 24.72 -29.20 -6.45
N SER A 333 25.43 -28.09 -6.24
CA SER A 333 25.68 -27.55 -4.89
C SER A 333 25.82 -26.02 -4.87
N LEU A 334 25.27 -25.40 -3.81
CA LEU A 334 25.44 -23.97 -3.55
C LEU A 334 26.71 -23.70 -2.75
N PRO A 335 27.39 -22.57 -3.00
CA PRO A 335 28.48 -22.11 -2.14
C PRO A 335 28.00 -21.89 -0.68
N PRO A 336 28.83 -22.20 0.33
CA PRO A 336 28.40 -22.19 1.73
C PRO A 336 27.84 -20.84 2.23
N ASN A 337 28.39 -19.70 1.81
CA ASN A 337 27.86 -18.40 2.24
C ASN A 337 26.60 -18.03 1.45
N MET A 338 26.49 -18.42 0.18
CA MET A 338 25.25 -18.27 -0.58
C MET A 338 24.09 -19.02 0.10
N ASN A 339 24.36 -20.20 0.64
CA ASN A 339 23.37 -21.04 1.32
C ASN A 339 23.09 -20.66 2.80
N SER A 340 23.40 -19.42 3.19
CA SER A 340 23.19 -18.90 4.54
C SER A 340 22.05 -17.88 4.64
N ALA A 341 21.36 -17.84 5.78
CA ALA A 341 20.27 -16.90 6.03
C ALA A 341 20.29 -16.31 7.45
N ASN A 342 19.80 -15.08 7.59
CA ASN A 342 19.49 -14.49 8.89
C ASN A 342 18.00 -14.59 9.18
N ILE A 343 17.61 -15.25 10.27
CA ILE A 343 16.23 -15.31 10.75
C ILE A 343 15.96 -14.08 11.62
N ILE A 344 15.06 -13.21 11.16
CA ILE A 344 14.53 -12.08 11.94
C ILE A 344 13.16 -12.45 12.47
N LEU A 345 12.88 -12.04 13.71
CA LEU A 345 11.64 -12.38 14.40
C LEU A 345 10.68 -11.20 14.45
N LEU A 346 9.43 -11.45 14.07
CA LEU A 346 8.33 -10.48 14.16
C LEU A 346 7.28 -11.01 15.14
N LEU A 347 7.00 -10.26 16.21
CA LEU A 347 5.95 -10.62 17.16
C LEU A 347 4.58 -10.60 16.45
N LYS A 348 3.81 -11.67 16.58
CA LYS A 348 2.42 -11.71 16.13
C LYS A 348 1.57 -10.76 17.00
N PRO A 349 0.67 -9.96 16.41
CA PRO A 349 -0.23 -9.09 17.18
C PRO A 349 -0.99 -9.88 18.24
N ASP A 350 -1.16 -9.29 19.43
CA ASP A 350 -1.97 -9.81 20.54
C ASP A 350 -1.56 -11.21 21.04
N LYS A 351 -0.29 -11.59 20.82
CA LYS A 351 0.31 -12.82 21.36
C LYS A 351 1.28 -12.50 22.49
N ASP A 352 1.42 -13.45 23.41
CA ASP A 352 2.34 -13.35 24.53
C ASP A 352 3.79 -13.16 24.05
N PRO A 353 4.44 -12.01 24.35
CA PRO A 353 5.79 -11.72 23.90
C PRO A 353 6.85 -12.60 24.57
N THR A 354 6.52 -13.33 25.64
CA THR A 354 7.45 -14.21 26.34
C THR A 354 7.52 -15.62 25.73
N SER A 355 6.57 -16.02 24.89
CA SER A 355 6.61 -17.30 24.19
C SER A 355 7.36 -17.22 22.85
N PRO A 356 8.37 -18.08 22.59
CA PRO A 356 9.04 -18.15 21.29
C PRO A 356 8.10 -18.42 20.10
N SER A 357 7.02 -19.18 20.35
CA SER A 357 6.02 -19.55 19.34
C SER A 357 5.15 -18.38 18.85
N SER A 358 5.12 -17.28 19.61
CA SER A 358 4.42 -16.03 19.27
C SER A 358 5.13 -15.23 18.19
N TYR A 359 6.37 -15.56 17.87
CA TYR A 359 7.16 -14.87 16.86
C TYR A 359 7.08 -15.57 15.51
N ARG A 360 7.04 -14.80 14.43
CA ARG A 360 7.11 -15.28 13.05
C ARG A 360 8.56 -15.16 12.56
N PRO A 361 9.18 -16.26 12.08
CA PRO A 361 10.52 -16.20 11.50
C PRO A 361 10.46 -15.65 10.06
N ILE A 362 11.31 -14.68 9.75
CA ILE A 362 11.53 -14.19 8.38
C ILE A 362 12.98 -14.48 8.00
N SER A 363 13.17 -15.30 6.97
CA SER A 363 14.49 -15.65 6.45
C SER A 363 14.99 -14.59 5.48
N LEU A 364 16.02 -13.86 5.89
CA LEU A 364 16.78 -12.97 5.02
C LEU A 364 17.87 -13.78 4.32
N ILE A 365 17.56 -14.29 3.13
CA ILE A 365 18.51 -14.91 2.21
C ILE A 365 19.32 -13.85 1.44
N ASN A 366 20.53 -14.19 1.01
CA ASN A 366 21.36 -13.31 0.18
C ASN A 366 20.67 -12.97 -1.14
N ALA A 367 20.95 -11.78 -1.66
CA ALA A 367 20.25 -11.26 -2.82
C ALA A 367 20.61 -12.02 -4.11
N ASP A 368 21.83 -12.53 -4.24
CA ASP A 368 22.26 -13.38 -5.35
C ASP A 368 21.46 -14.68 -5.46
N VAL A 369 21.29 -15.43 -4.37
CA VAL A 369 20.41 -16.61 -4.33
C VAL A 369 18.95 -16.21 -4.57
N LYS A 370 18.53 -15.04 -4.08
CA LYS A 370 17.18 -14.53 -4.32
C LYS A 370 16.92 -14.24 -5.80
N ILE A 371 17.92 -13.85 -6.60
CA ILE A 371 17.79 -13.70 -8.06
C ILE A 371 17.46 -15.07 -8.69
N ILE A 372 18.22 -16.13 -8.35
CA ILE A 372 17.97 -17.50 -8.83
C ILE A 372 16.56 -17.96 -8.42
N CYS A 373 16.20 -17.82 -7.14
CA CYS A 373 14.87 -18.18 -6.65
C CYS A 373 13.75 -17.39 -7.35
N LYS A 374 13.99 -16.12 -7.70
CA LYS A 374 12.98 -15.30 -8.38
C LYS A 374 12.81 -15.72 -9.84
N ALA A 375 13.89 -16.05 -10.55
CA ALA A 375 13.82 -16.59 -11.91
C ALA A 375 13.03 -17.91 -11.94
N LEU A 376 13.35 -18.85 -11.04
CA LEU A 376 12.60 -20.11 -10.91
C LEU A 376 11.13 -19.88 -10.51
N ALA A 377 10.87 -18.91 -9.62
CA ALA A 377 9.51 -18.54 -9.25
C ALA A 377 8.70 -18.03 -10.46
N GLN A 378 9.30 -17.24 -11.34
CA GLN A 378 8.63 -16.76 -12.55
C GLN A 378 8.27 -17.90 -13.52
N ARG A 379 9.09 -18.95 -13.58
CA ARG A 379 8.78 -20.14 -14.40
C ARG A 379 7.60 -20.92 -13.80
N ILE A 380 7.66 -21.23 -12.50
CA ILE A 380 6.61 -22.02 -11.86
C ILE A 380 5.28 -21.26 -11.75
N GLU A 381 5.28 -19.93 -11.60
CA GLU A 381 4.09 -19.08 -11.55
C GLU A 381 3.25 -19.17 -12.85
N LYS A 382 3.86 -19.54 -13.98
CA LYS A 382 3.16 -19.76 -15.26
C LYS A 382 2.37 -21.07 -15.29
N VAL A 383 2.85 -22.10 -14.59
CA VAL A 383 2.23 -23.44 -14.61
C VAL A 383 1.30 -23.70 -13.43
N THR A 384 1.58 -23.06 -12.28
CA THR A 384 0.82 -23.27 -11.04
C THR A 384 -0.71 -23.15 -11.22
N PRO A 385 -1.25 -22.15 -11.97
CA PRO A 385 -2.70 -22.05 -12.19
C PRO A 385 -3.35 -23.23 -12.93
N HIS A 386 -2.56 -24.03 -13.65
CA HIS A 386 -3.03 -25.20 -14.42
C HIS A 386 -3.00 -26.51 -13.62
N ILE A 387 -2.13 -26.60 -12.61
CA ILE A 387 -1.94 -27.81 -11.81
C ILE A 387 -2.58 -27.75 -10.42
N ILE A 388 -2.82 -26.54 -9.90
CA ILE A 388 -3.49 -26.33 -8.61
C ILE A 388 -4.98 -26.08 -8.85
N ASP A 389 -5.84 -26.83 -8.16
CA ASP A 389 -7.29 -26.69 -8.29
C ASP A 389 -7.81 -25.30 -7.84
N PHE A 390 -8.94 -24.85 -8.40
CA PHE A 390 -9.55 -23.55 -8.09
C PHE A 390 -9.96 -23.36 -6.62
N ASP A 391 -10.05 -24.44 -5.83
CA ASP A 391 -10.27 -24.38 -4.39
C ASP A 391 -9.14 -23.65 -3.62
N GLN A 392 -7.91 -23.61 -4.16
CA GLN A 392 -6.79 -22.86 -3.57
C GLN A 392 -6.68 -21.48 -4.23
N THR A 393 -7.01 -20.42 -3.49
CA THR A 393 -6.89 -19.04 -3.99
C THR A 393 -5.70 -18.27 -3.43
N GLY A 394 -5.00 -18.83 -2.43
CA GLY A 394 -3.82 -18.23 -1.84
C GLY A 394 -2.59 -18.38 -2.75
N PHE A 395 -1.90 -17.28 -2.99
CA PHE A 395 -0.64 -17.22 -3.77
C PHE A 395 -0.70 -17.71 -5.23
N ILE A 396 -1.90 -17.93 -5.78
CA ILE A 396 -2.06 -18.29 -7.20
C ILE A 396 -2.41 -17.05 -8.02
N LYS A 397 -1.68 -16.81 -9.11
CA LYS A 397 -1.88 -15.65 -9.97
C LYS A 397 -3.29 -15.64 -10.55
N GLY A 398 -3.97 -14.50 -10.42
CA GLY A 398 -5.33 -14.30 -10.96
C GLY A 398 -6.46 -14.79 -10.04
N ARG A 399 -6.14 -15.36 -8.86
CA ARG A 399 -7.14 -15.76 -7.86
C ARG A 399 -7.18 -14.74 -6.72
N HIS A 400 -8.37 -14.51 -6.15
CA HIS A 400 -8.59 -13.48 -5.15
C HIS A 400 -9.29 -14.03 -3.90
N SER A 401 -8.95 -13.50 -2.73
CA SER A 401 -9.52 -13.92 -1.45
C SER A 401 -11.02 -13.61 -1.31
N ASP A 402 -11.53 -12.59 -2.01
CA ASP A 402 -12.96 -12.27 -1.99
C ASP A 402 -13.81 -13.37 -2.62
N ASP A 403 -13.26 -14.18 -3.53
CA ASP A 403 -13.96 -15.31 -4.11
C ASP A 403 -14.19 -16.42 -3.06
N ASN A 404 -13.20 -16.71 -2.18
CA ASN A 404 -13.37 -17.67 -1.08
C ASN A 404 -14.40 -17.20 -0.05
N VAL A 405 -14.33 -15.91 0.34
CA VAL A 405 -15.29 -15.36 1.29
C VAL A 405 -16.70 -15.36 0.70
N ARG A 406 -16.85 -14.97 -0.57
CA ARG A 406 -18.15 -15.00 -1.25
C ARG A 406 -18.71 -16.43 -1.34
N ARG A 407 -17.86 -17.42 -1.66
CA ARG A 407 -18.22 -18.84 -1.64
C ARG A 407 -18.71 -19.29 -0.27
N LEU A 408 -17.99 -18.95 0.81
CA LEU A 408 -18.38 -19.27 2.18
C LEU A 408 -19.76 -18.67 2.53
N VAL A 409 -19.98 -17.40 2.20
CA VAL A 409 -21.29 -16.74 2.40
C VAL A 409 -22.39 -17.43 1.60
N ASN A 410 -22.15 -17.77 0.34
CA ASN A 410 -23.12 -18.50 -0.49
C ASN A 410 -23.45 -19.88 0.07
N ILE A 411 -22.47 -20.58 0.64
CA ILE A 411 -22.68 -21.87 1.29
C ILE A 411 -23.56 -21.74 2.54
N ILE A 412 -23.30 -20.73 3.38
CA ILE A 412 -24.14 -20.45 4.56
C ILE A 412 -25.58 -20.12 4.11
N ASP A 413 -25.75 -19.23 3.13
CA ASP A 413 -27.05 -18.89 2.55
C ASP A 413 -27.76 -20.13 1.99
N PHE A 414 -27.04 -20.98 1.25
CA PHE A 414 -27.59 -22.19 0.66
C PHE A 414 -28.10 -23.16 1.73
N ALA A 415 -27.31 -23.39 2.79
CA ALA A 415 -27.72 -24.20 3.94
C ALA A 415 -29.01 -23.66 4.57
N THR A 416 -29.07 -22.36 4.84
CA THR A 416 -30.23 -21.70 5.47
C THR A 416 -31.47 -21.72 4.56
N ILE A 417 -31.34 -21.39 3.28
CA ILE A 417 -32.48 -21.32 2.34
C ILE A 417 -33.05 -22.71 2.04
N LYS A 418 -32.20 -23.73 1.93
CA LYS A 418 -32.62 -25.12 1.68
C LYS A 418 -32.95 -25.89 2.96
N ASN A 419 -32.77 -25.28 4.14
CA ASN A 419 -32.89 -25.93 5.45
C ASN A 419 -32.13 -27.26 5.52
N GLN A 420 -30.89 -27.26 5.02
CA GLN A 420 -30.03 -28.43 4.99
C GLN A 420 -29.00 -28.35 6.12
N GLU A 421 -28.80 -29.47 6.82
CA GLU A 421 -27.75 -29.61 7.82
C GLU A 421 -26.38 -29.58 7.16
N MET A 422 -25.50 -28.72 7.64
CA MET A 422 -24.14 -28.58 7.14
C MET A 422 -23.19 -28.18 8.26
N THR A 423 -21.93 -28.55 8.11
CA THR A 423 -20.86 -28.20 9.04
C THR A 423 -19.72 -27.59 8.28
N ILE A 424 -19.24 -26.44 8.74
CA ILE A 424 -18.04 -25.81 8.22
C ILE A 424 -16.93 -26.00 9.23
N LEU A 425 -15.85 -26.65 8.83
CA LEU A 425 -14.69 -26.88 9.70
C LEU A 425 -13.53 -26.00 9.24
N SER A 426 -13.10 -25.09 10.13
CA SER A 426 -11.94 -24.23 9.95
C SER A 426 -10.75 -24.85 10.65
N LEU A 427 -9.73 -25.25 9.89
CA LEU A 427 -8.52 -25.88 10.42
C LEU A 427 -7.42 -24.85 10.67
N ASP A 428 -6.73 -24.96 11.81
CA ASP A 428 -5.55 -24.15 12.15
C ASP A 428 -4.28 -24.98 11.89
N ALA A 429 -3.51 -24.64 10.86
CA ALA A 429 -2.28 -25.37 10.53
C ALA A 429 -1.13 -25.01 11.49
N GLU A 430 -0.41 -26.02 11.99
CA GLU A 430 0.71 -25.79 12.89
C GLU A 430 1.97 -25.38 12.14
N LYS A 431 2.24 -24.07 12.04
CA LYS A 431 3.48 -23.55 11.43
C LYS A 431 3.72 -24.15 10.03
N ALA A 432 2.67 -24.16 9.20
CA ALA A 432 2.60 -24.91 7.96
C ALA A 432 3.85 -24.79 7.06
N PHE A 433 4.30 -23.57 6.80
CA PHE A 433 5.49 -23.32 5.97
C PHE A 433 6.77 -23.89 6.57
N ASP A 434 6.91 -23.89 7.91
CA ASP A 434 8.12 -24.34 8.61
C ASP A 434 8.19 -25.87 8.73
N ARG A 435 7.08 -26.59 8.52
CA ARG A 435 6.99 -28.05 8.67
C ARG A 435 7.05 -28.84 7.37
N VAL A 436 7.13 -28.20 6.20
CA VAL A 436 7.17 -28.87 4.89
C VAL A 436 8.30 -29.90 4.81
N ASN A 437 7.98 -31.19 4.74
CA ASN A 437 8.98 -32.24 4.53
C ASN A 437 9.49 -32.24 3.08
N TRP A 438 10.81 -32.15 2.89
CA TRP A 438 11.40 -32.03 1.55
C TRP A 438 11.30 -33.31 0.73
N LYS A 439 11.35 -34.51 1.34
CA LYS A 439 11.17 -35.78 0.62
C LYS A 439 9.78 -35.84 -0.02
N PHE A 440 8.76 -35.49 0.75
CA PHE A 440 7.38 -35.42 0.25
C PHE A 440 7.22 -34.34 -0.83
N LEU A 441 7.78 -33.13 -0.63
CA LEU A 441 7.72 -32.05 -1.62
C LEU A 441 8.32 -32.48 -2.97
N ILE A 442 9.48 -33.13 -2.96
CA ILE A 442 10.13 -33.62 -4.18
C ILE A 442 9.27 -34.70 -4.86
N ALA A 443 8.73 -35.66 -4.10
CA ALA A 443 7.83 -36.68 -4.63
C ALA A 443 6.55 -36.08 -5.23
N ALA A 444 5.97 -35.05 -4.60
CA ALA A 444 4.84 -34.32 -5.14
C ALA A 444 5.18 -33.63 -6.48
N LEU A 445 6.36 -33.00 -6.61
CA LEU A 445 6.82 -32.42 -7.87
C LEU A 445 6.93 -33.47 -8.98
N HIS A 446 7.49 -34.65 -8.71
CA HIS A 446 7.49 -35.75 -9.69
C HIS A 446 6.06 -36.17 -10.07
N LYS A 447 5.13 -36.23 -9.10
CA LYS A 447 3.74 -36.61 -9.37
C LYS A 447 3.00 -35.63 -10.28
N PHE A 448 3.28 -34.34 -10.17
CA PHE A 448 2.80 -33.30 -11.10
C PHE A 448 3.51 -33.30 -12.46
N GLY A 449 4.53 -34.14 -12.65
CA GLY A 449 5.27 -34.27 -13.91
C GLY A 449 6.31 -33.19 -14.13
N PHE A 450 6.84 -32.56 -13.07
CA PHE A 450 8.01 -31.69 -13.23
C PHE A 450 9.22 -32.50 -13.70
N GLY A 451 10.01 -31.92 -14.61
CA GLY A 451 11.22 -32.56 -15.10
C GLY A 451 12.37 -32.50 -14.11
N GLU A 452 13.38 -33.37 -14.32
CA GLU A 452 14.50 -33.54 -13.39
C GLU A 452 15.34 -32.26 -13.28
N SER A 453 15.50 -31.48 -14.35
CA SER A 453 16.32 -30.26 -14.31
C SER A 453 15.75 -29.25 -13.32
N PHE A 454 14.44 -28.99 -13.38
CA PHE A 454 13.79 -28.11 -12.41
C PHE A 454 13.82 -28.68 -10.99
N ILE A 455 13.55 -29.97 -10.82
CA ILE A 455 13.58 -30.64 -9.50
C ILE A 455 14.97 -30.57 -8.89
N ASN A 456 16.03 -30.73 -9.69
CA ASN A 456 17.41 -30.60 -9.26
C ASN A 456 17.72 -29.20 -8.73
N TRP A 457 17.22 -28.13 -9.37
CA TRP A 457 17.31 -26.78 -8.80
C TRP A 457 16.66 -26.67 -7.42
N ILE A 458 15.51 -27.32 -7.21
CA ILE A 458 14.88 -27.37 -5.88
C ILE A 458 15.80 -28.12 -4.89
N LYS A 459 16.31 -29.29 -5.26
CA LYS A 459 17.24 -30.06 -4.43
C LYS A 459 18.48 -29.24 -4.06
N ILE A 460 19.11 -28.54 -5.01
CA ILE A 460 20.24 -27.63 -4.81
C ILE A 460 19.91 -26.54 -3.78
N LEU A 461 18.76 -25.87 -3.94
CA LEU A 461 18.34 -24.79 -3.04
C LEU A 461 18.06 -25.26 -1.61
N TYR A 462 17.66 -26.52 -1.42
CA TYR A 462 17.33 -27.10 -0.11
C TYR A 462 18.41 -28.06 0.43
N HIS A 463 19.55 -28.21 -0.26
CA HIS A 463 20.66 -29.04 0.21
C HIS A 463 21.42 -28.33 1.34
N ASN A 464 21.35 -28.85 2.57
CA ASN A 464 22.08 -28.40 3.77
C ASN A 464 22.11 -26.87 4.01
N PRO A 465 20.97 -26.16 3.94
CA PRO A 465 20.95 -24.74 4.23
C PRO A 465 21.19 -24.44 5.71
N ASN A 466 21.87 -23.33 5.99
CA ASN A 466 22.16 -22.90 7.35
C ASN A 466 21.58 -21.52 7.66
N ALA A 467 21.20 -21.31 8.92
CA ALA A 467 20.64 -20.05 9.38
C ALA A 467 21.15 -19.66 10.77
N SER A 468 21.09 -18.37 11.07
CA SER A 468 21.30 -17.81 12.41
C SER A 468 20.14 -16.92 12.82
N VAL A 469 19.75 -16.95 14.09
CA VAL A 469 18.71 -16.08 14.64
C VAL A 469 19.31 -14.74 15.05
N ARG A 470 18.66 -13.64 14.68
CA ARG A 470 19.09 -12.29 15.06
C ARG A 470 18.00 -11.55 15.82
N THR A 471 18.30 -11.22 17.07
CA THR A 471 17.43 -10.47 18.00
C THR A 471 18.26 -9.42 18.72
N ASN A 472 17.72 -8.22 19.00
CA ASN A 472 18.39 -7.19 19.80
C ASN A 472 19.85 -6.86 19.37
N LYS A 473 20.15 -6.97 18.06
CA LYS A 473 21.49 -6.85 17.46
C LYS A 473 22.48 -7.98 17.80
N GLN A 474 22.06 -8.99 18.56
CA GLN A 474 22.78 -10.25 18.74
C GLN A 474 22.50 -11.20 17.58
N THR A 475 23.48 -12.05 17.25
CA THR A 475 23.36 -13.09 16.23
C THR A 475 23.78 -14.41 16.85
N SER A 476 22.95 -15.45 16.72
CA SER A 476 23.24 -16.78 17.27
C SER A 476 24.33 -17.48 16.48
N ASN A 477 24.85 -18.58 17.03
CA ASN A 477 25.55 -19.58 16.23
C ASN A 477 24.65 -20.12 15.11
N ARG A 478 25.26 -20.54 14.00
CA ARG A 478 24.54 -21.13 12.86
C ARG A 478 24.02 -22.52 13.22
N PHE A 479 22.90 -22.90 12.61
CA PHE A 479 22.33 -24.25 12.64
C PHE A 479 21.77 -24.60 11.25
N PHE A 480 21.70 -25.89 10.95
CA PHE A 480 21.17 -26.39 9.68
C PHE A 480 19.64 -26.51 9.72
N LEU A 481 19.00 -26.31 8.58
CA LEU A 481 17.57 -26.58 8.40
C LEU A 481 17.44 -27.93 7.69
N GLY A 482 16.50 -28.77 8.11
CA GLY A 482 16.19 -30.05 7.46
C GLY A 482 14.77 -30.17 6.91
N ARG A 483 13.90 -29.19 7.20
CA ARG A 483 12.55 -29.08 6.64
C ARG A 483 12.10 -27.62 6.54
N GLY A 484 10.94 -27.43 5.93
CA GLY A 484 10.27 -26.14 5.79
C GLY A 484 10.66 -25.40 4.52
N THR A 485 9.81 -24.46 4.11
CA THR A 485 10.10 -23.52 3.03
C THR A 485 10.54 -22.18 3.62
N ARG A 486 11.49 -21.50 2.95
CA ARG A 486 12.08 -20.28 3.49
C ARG A 486 11.08 -19.13 3.46
N GLN A 487 10.61 -18.66 4.62
CA GLN A 487 9.69 -17.51 4.69
C GLN A 487 10.40 -16.23 4.21
N GLY A 488 9.95 -15.66 3.09
CA GLY A 488 10.56 -14.49 2.44
C GLY A 488 11.35 -14.80 1.16
N CYS A 489 11.44 -16.07 0.77
CA CYS A 489 11.89 -16.48 -0.55
C CYS A 489 10.73 -16.38 -1.58
N PRO A 490 10.96 -15.85 -2.80
CA PRO A 490 9.93 -15.74 -3.83
C PRO A 490 9.33 -17.08 -4.29
N LEU A 491 10.09 -18.17 -4.19
CA LEU A 491 9.71 -19.51 -4.68
C LEU A 491 8.83 -20.28 -3.68
N SER A 492 8.97 -20.00 -2.38
CA SER A 492 8.31 -20.74 -1.30
C SER A 492 6.77 -20.79 -1.41
N PRO A 493 6.04 -19.71 -1.79
CA PRO A 493 4.59 -19.77 -1.89
C PRO A 493 4.08 -20.79 -2.91
N SER A 494 4.70 -20.85 -4.11
CA SER A 494 4.31 -21.81 -5.15
C SER A 494 4.65 -23.24 -4.75
N LEU A 495 5.82 -23.46 -4.12
CA LEU A 495 6.18 -24.78 -3.59
C LEU A 495 5.22 -25.24 -2.48
N PHE A 496 4.77 -24.33 -1.63
CA PHE A 496 3.78 -24.66 -0.60
C PHE A 496 2.42 -25.01 -1.21
N ALA A 497 1.97 -24.28 -2.24
CA ALA A 497 0.74 -24.61 -2.96
C ALA A 497 0.80 -26.02 -3.57
N ILE A 498 1.92 -26.38 -4.19
CA ILE A 498 2.17 -27.73 -4.74
C ILE A 498 2.23 -28.78 -3.63
N PHE A 499 2.84 -28.46 -2.50
CA PHE A 499 2.95 -29.35 -1.34
C PHE A 499 1.60 -29.72 -0.73
N ILE A 500 0.68 -28.75 -0.61
CA ILE A 500 -0.62 -28.97 0.06
C ILE A 500 -1.70 -29.53 -0.88
N GLU A 501 -1.51 -29.39 -2.20
CA GLU A 501 -2.49 -29.84 -3.20
C GLU A 501 -2.82 -31.34 -3.15
N PRO A 502 -1.86 -32.26 -2.91
CA PRO A 502 -2.16 -33.68 -2.68
C PRO A 502 -3.19 -33.94 -1.56
N LEU A 503 -3.10 -33.20 -0.44
CA LEU A 503 -4.08 -33.31 0.65
C LEU A 503 -5.46 -32.82 0.18
N ALA A 504 -5.51 -31.69 -0.52
CA ALA A 504 -6.75 -31.15 -1.04
C ALA A 504 -7.40 -32.10 -2.06
N ALA A 505 -6.59 -32.71 -2.94
CA ALA A 505 -7.04 -33.71 -3.90
C ALA A 505 -7.59 -34.98 -3.24
N ALA A 506 -6.92 -35.49 -2.20
CA ALA A 506 -7.39 -36.64 -1.43
C ALA A 506 -8.78 -36.40 -0.82
N ILE A 507 -8.99 -35.22 -0.22
CA ILE A 507 -10.30 -34.82 0.34
C ILE A 507 -11.35 -34.66 -0.76
N ARG A 508 -10.99 -34.07 -1.91
CA ARG A 508 -11.91 -33.89 -3.03
C ARG A 508 -12.38 -35.22 -3.62
N GLN A 509 -11.47 -36.17 -3.79
CA GLN A 509 -11.72 -37.43 -4.49
C GLN A 509 -12.33 -38.51 -3.60
N ASN A 510 -12.16 -38.42 -2.27
CA ASN A 510 -12.76 -39.38 -1.36
C ASN A 510 -14.29 -39.29 -1.37
N GLU A 511 -14.96 -40.40 -1.71
CA GLU A 511 -16.42 -40.47 -1.84
C GLU A 511 -17.15 -40.49 -0.50
N SER A 512 -16.51 -40.97 0.57
CA SER A 512 -17.06 -40.98 1.94
C SER A 512 -17.21 -39.56 2.50
N ILE A 513 -16.36 -38.63 2.06
CA ILE A 513 -16.47 -37.21 2.39
C ILE A 513 -17.55 -36.56 1.52
N LYS A 514 -18.70 -36.27 2.13
CA LYS A 514 -19.82 -35.59 1.47
C LYS A 514 -19.76 -34.08 1.73
N GLY A 515 -19.54 -33.31 0.67
CA GLY A 515 -19.71 -31.86 0.66
C GLY A 515 -20.97 -31.40 -0.07
N ILE A 516 -21.03 -30.13 -0.44
CA ILE A 516 -22.22 -29.50 -1.04
C ILE A 516 -22.18 -29.68 -2.55
N LYS A 517 -23.14 -30.42 -3.10
CA LYS A 517 -23.23 -30.68 -4.54
C LYS A 517 -24.21 -29.73 -5.21
N THR A 518 -23.74 -28.99 -6.21
CA THR A 518 -24.54 -28.19 -7.13
C THR A 518 -24.56 -28.85 -8.51
N LYS A 519 -25.11 -28.18 -9.53
CA LYS A 519 -25.27 -28.78 -10.86
C LYS A 519 -23.91 -29.06 -11.54
N HIS A 520 -22.95 -28.16 -11.37
CA HIS A 520 -21.65 -28.21 -12.04
C HIS A 520 -20.47 -28.28 -11.06
N SER A 521 -20.70 -28.24 -9.75
CA SER A 521 -19.62 -28.19 -8.75
C SER A 521 -19.90 -29.05 -7.51
N HIS A 522 -18.83 -29.50 -6.86
CA HIS A 522 -18.89 -30.17 -5.56
C HIS A 522 -17.97 -29.46 -4.58
N HIS A 523 -18.56 -28.73 -3.64
CA HIS A 523 -17.80 -27.95 -2.67
C HIS A 523 -17.50 -28.78 -1.42
N LYS A 524 -16.24 -29.24 -1.30
CA LYS A 524 -15.74 -29.94 -0.11
C LYS A 524 -14.68 -29.16 0.65
N ILE A 525 -13.81 -28.44 -0.05
CA ILE A 525 -12.66 -27.73 0.53
C ILE A 525 -12.50 -26.35 -0.09
N SER A 526 -11.87 -25.44 0.65
CA SER A 526 -11.39 -24.14 0.18
C SER A 526 -10.13 -23.79 0.93
N LEU A 527 -9.08 -23.40 0.21
CA LEU A 527 -7.79 -23.06 0.78
C LEU A 527 -7.42 -21.61 0.46
N TYR A 528 -6.78 -20.96 1.42
CA TYR A 528 -6.03 -19.74 1.19
C TYR A 528 -4.67 -19.88 1.85
N ALA A 529 -3.70 -20.36 1.06
CA ALA A 529 -2.43 -20.86 1.58
C ALA A 529 -2.65 -21.97 2.61
N ASP A 530 -2.28 -21.72 3.87
CA ASP A 530 -2.41 -22.64 5.00
C ASP A 530 -3.77 -22.60 5.71
N ASP A 531 -4.59 -21.57 5.46
CA ASP A 531 -5.96 -21.51 5.99
C ASP A 531 -6.88 -22.46 5.21
N ILE A 532 -7.31 -23.57 5.83
CA ILE A 532 -8.18 -24.58 5.21
C ILE A 532 -9.59 -24.48 5.81
N LEU A 533 -10.58 -24.36 4.91
CA LEU A 533 -11.99 -24.55 5.23
C LEU A 533 -12.51 -25.81 4.56
N LEU A 534 -13.30 -26.58 5.30
CA LEU A 534 -14.01 -27.75 4.81
C LEU A 534 -15.52 -27.49 4.89
N PHE A 535 -16.23 -27.86 3.83
CA PHE A 535 -17.68 -27.75 3.71
C PHE A 535 -18.27 -29.15 3.68
N LEU A 536 -18.87 -29.59 4.79
CA LEU A 536 -19.26 -30.98 5.01
C LEU A 536 -20.76 -31.05 5.28
N SER A 537 -21.44 -32.06 4.72
CA SER A 537 -22.88 -32.24 4.89
C SER A 537 -23.26 -33.13 6.07
N ASN A 538 -22.28 -33.78 6.71
CA ASN A 538 -22.52 -34.65 7.87
C ASN A 538 -21.27 -34.76 8.75
N ILE A 539 -21.46 -35.24 9.98
CA ILE A 539 -20.40 -35.40 10.98
C ILE A 539 -19.44 -36.55 10.63
N HIS A 540 -19.91 -37.60 9.96
CA HIS A 540 -19.07 -38.72 9.53
C HIS A 540 -17.94 -38.25 8.60
N SER A 541 -18.24 -37.31 7.70
CA SER A 541 -17.25 -36.70 6.82
C SER A 541 -16.16 -35.94 7.58
N VAL A 542 -16.45 -35.42 8.79
CA VAL A 542 -15.44 -34.78 9.65
C VAL A 542 -14.41 -35.81 10.12
N ASN A 543 -14.88 -36.97 10.60
CA ASN A 543 -14.00 -38.05 11.07
C ASN A 543 -13.16 -38.62 9.91
N GLU A 544 -13.77 -38.87 8.75
CA GLU A 544 -13.04 -39.31 7.55
C GLU A 544 -11.97 -38.30 7.11
N THR A 545 -12.28 -36.99 7.17
CA THR A 545 -11.30 -35.96 6.84
C THR A 545 -10.14 -35.94 7.84
N ALA A 546 -10.40 -36.16 9.14
CA ALA A 546 -9.36 -36.27 10.15
C ALA A 546 -8.43 -37.48 9.87
N THR A 547 -8.98 -38.62 9.43
CA THR A 547 -8.19 -39.80 9.03
C THR A 547 -7.22 -39.46 7.89
N ILE A 548 -7.70 -38.83 6.82
CA ILE A 548 -6.85 -38.42 5.68
C ILE A 548 -5.77 -37.42 6.13
N ILE A 549 -6.12 -36.46 6.99
CA ILE A 549 -5.15 -35.48 7.50
C ILE A 549 -4.07 -36.17 8.33
N ASN A 550 -4.42 -37.17 9.15
CA ASN A 550 -3.46 -37.93 9.94
C ASN A 550 -2.55 -38.79 9.06
N GLU A 551 -3.09 -39.43 8.02
CA GLU A 551 -2.30 -40.16 7.02
C GLU A 551 -1.31 -39.21 6.32
N PHE A 552 -1.78 -38.06 5.83
CA PHE A 552 -0.94 -37.05 5.21
C PHE A 552 0.12 -36.51 6.18
N SER A 553 -0.23 -36.32 7.46
CA SER A 553 0.71 -35.88 8.50
C SER A 553 1.88 -36.85 8.67
N SER A 554 1.59 -38.16 8.62
CA SER A 554 2.59 -39.23 8.78
C SER A 554 3.65 -39.30 7.67
N ILE A 555 3.37 -38.69 6.51
CA ILE A 555 4.27 -38.68 5.34
C ILE A 555 4.83 -37.30 4.97
N SER A 556 4.24 -36.21 5.48
CA SER A 556 4.57 -34.85 5.02
C SER A 556 5.07 -33.90 6.11
N ASP A 557 5.09 -34.32 7.39
CA ASP A 557 5.31 -33.50 8.59
C ASP A 557 4.24 -32.40 8.84
N TYR A 558 3.27 -32.25 7.92
CA TYR A 558 2.16 -31.33 8.07
C TYR A 558 1.32 -31.71 9.29
N SER A 559 0.80 -30.72 10.02
CA SER A 559 0.07 -30.98 11.24
C SER A 559 -0.97 -29.89 11.48
N ILE A 560 -2.10 -30.28 12.08
CA ILE A 560 -3.23 -29.42 12.41
C ILE A 560 -3.32 -29.27 13.93
N ASN A 561 -3.56 -28.04 14.38
CA ASN A 561 -3.90 -27.76 15.76
C ASN A 561 -5.40 -27.94 15.98
N TRP A 562 -5.82 -29.16 16.32
CA TRP A 562 -7.23 -29.48 16.52
C TRP A 562 -7.90 -28.61 17.59
N ASN A 563 -7.18 -28.28 18.67
CA ASN A 563 -7.67 -27.43 19.77
C ASN A 563 -7.95 -25.97 19.38
N LYS A 564 -7.29 -25.47 18.33
CA LYS A 564 -7.52 -24.13 17.75
C LYS A 564 -8.41 -24.16 16.53
N SER A 565 -8.63 -25.34 15.95
CA SER A 565 -9.58 -25.53 14.87
C SER A 565 -11.00 -25.32 15.43
N VAL A 566 -11.90 -24.83 14.58
CA VAL A 566 -13.24 -24.42 14.99
C VAL A 566 -14.27 -24.98 14.02
N LEU A 567 -15.35 -25.52 14.59
CA LEU A 567 -16.49 -26.05 13.88
C LEU A 567 -17.64 -25.04 13.92
N LEU A 568 -18.19 -24.70 12.75
CA LEU A 568 -19.36 -23.85 12.60
C LEU A 568 -20.55 -24.71 12.15
N PRO A 569 -21.46 -25.07 13.07
CA PRO A 569 -22.63 -25.85 12.72
C PRO A 569 -23.69 -24.97 12.06
N LEU A 570 -24.27 -25.43 10.95
CA LEU A 570 -25.33 -24.76 10.21
C LEU A 570 -26.57 -25.65 10.19
N ASN A 571 -27.65 -25.18 10.81
CA ASN A 571 -28.92 -25.92 10.97
C ASN A 571 -28.77 -27.31 11.63
N SER A 572 -27.69 -27.57 12.37
CA SER A 572 -27.36 -28.89 12.94
C SER A 572 -26.96 -28.79 14.42
N ASN A 573 -27.25 -29.82 15.22
CA ASN A 573 -26.80 -29.94 16.63
C ASN A 573 -25.45 -30.69 16.74
N ALA A 574 -24.43 -30.25 16.01
CA ALA A 574 -23.27 -31.05 15.59
C ALA A 574 -22.18 -31.37 16.64
N GLU A 575 -22.49 -31.36 17.94
CA GLU A 575 -21.47 -31.66 18.98
C GLU A 575 -21.38 -33.15 19.34
N GLN A 576 -22.39 -33.96 19.02
CA GLN A 576 -22.42 -35.38 19.36
C GLN A 576 -21.75 -36.24 18.26
N GLY A 577 -20.70 -36.99 18.61
CA GLY A 577 -20.06 -38.00 17.73
C GLY A 577 -18.74 -37.62 17.05
N LEU A 578 -18.11 -36.52 17.46
CA LEU A 578 -16.77 -36.13 16.98
C LEU A 578 -15.67 -36.94 17.67
N THR A 579 -14.71 -37.44 16.88
CA THR A 579 -13.50 -38.12 17.39
C THR A 579 -12.36 -37.15 17.73
N ILE A 580 -12.49 -35.89 17.32
CA ILE A 580 -11.44 -34.85 17.42
C ILE A 580 -11.85 -33.73 18.38
N PRO A 581 -10.89 -33.15 19.14
CA PRO A 581 -11.18 -32.11 20.13
C PRO A 581 -11.31 -30.73 19.45
N VAL A 582 -12.44 -30.50 18.77
CA VAL A 582 -12.73 -29.24 18.07
C VAL A 582 -13.81 -28.46 18.82
N LYS A 583 -13.65 -27.14 18.91
CA LYS A 583 -14.64 -26.26 19.54
C LYS A 583 -15.69 -25.83 18.53
N SER A 584 -16.96 -25.84 18.93
CA SER A 584 -18.03 -25.21 18.14
C SER A 584 -18.11 -23.71 18.40
N GLY A 585 -18.34 -22.92 17.35
CA GLY A 585 -18.61 -21.49 17.51
C GLY A 585 -18.31 -20.66 16.28
N ASN A 586 -18.16 -19.35 16.51
CA ASN A 586 -17.87 -18.39 15.45
C ASN A 586 -16.46 -18.62 14.89
N ILE A 587 -16.34 -18.65 13.56
CA ILE A 587 -15.05 -18.79 12.88
C ILE A 587 -14.52 -17.43 12.44
N LYS A 588 -13.20 -17.28 12.44
CA LYS A 588 -12.52 -16.13 11.84
C LYS A 588 -11.76 -16.61 10.61
N TYR A 589 -12.23 -16.22 9.43
CA TYR A 589 -11.61 -16.60 8.16
C TYR A 589 -11.22 -15.36 7.36
N LEU A 590 -9.95 -15.28 6.95
CA LEU A 590 -9.40 -14.13 6.20
C LEU A 590 -9.71 -12.78 6.86
N GLY A 591 -9.69 -12.73 8.20
CA GLY A 591 -9.97 -11.51 8.97
C GLY A 591 -11.44 -11.14 9.14
N ILE A 592 -12.37 -11.95 8.63
CA ILE A 592 -13.83 -11.78 8.77
C ILE A 592 -14.36 -12.80 9.79
N TYR A 593 -15.21 -12.34 10.70
CA TYR A 593 -15.89 -13.20 11.67
C TYR A 593 -17.23 -13.67 11.10
N PHE A 594 -17.48 -14.97 11.14
CA PHE A 594 -18.73 -15.61 10.74
C PHE A 594 -19.35 -16.32 11.94
N SER A 595 -20.66 -16.17 12.10
CA SER A 595 -21.48 -16.94 13.04
C SER A 595 -22.49 -17.79 12.27
N PRO A 596 -23.15 -18.76 12.93
CA PRO A 596 -24.20 -19.57 12.29
C PRO A 596 -25.36 -18.71 11.78
N LYS A 597 -25.59 -17.54 12.40
CA LYS A 597 -26.62 -16.57 12.02
C LYS A 597 -26.03 -15.46 11.18
N ILE A 598 -26.28 -15.52 9.89
CA ILE A 598 -25.71 -14.56 8.95
C ILE A 598 -26.17 -13.10 9.17
N SER A 599 -27.28 -12.89 9.88
CA SER A 599 -27.75 -11.58 10.30
C SER A 599 -26.75 -10.83 11.21
N GLU A 600 -25.88 -11.56 11.92
CA GLU A 600 -24.88 -10.97 12.82
C GLU A 600 -23.60 -10.54 12.08
N LEU A 601 -23.44 -10.91 10.80
CA LEU A 601 -22.22 -10.67 10.02
C LEU A 601 -21.81 -9.19 10.00
N VAL A 602 -22.78 -8.28 9.88
CA VAL A 602 -22.54 -6.83 9.89
C VAL A 602 -22.08 -6.36 11.27
N LEU A 603 -22.78 -6.81 12.32
CA LEU A 603 -22.52 -6.39 13.70
C LEU A 603 -21.12 -6.82 14.15
N LEU A 604 -20.75 -8.07 13.89
CA LEU A 604 -19.48 -8.67 14.30
C LEU A 604 -18.26 -8.02 13.66
N ASN A 605 -18.39 -7.46 12.45
CA ASN A 605 -17.25 -6.96 11.68
C ASN A 605 -17.19 -5.43 11.57
N TYR A 606 -18.30 -4.74 11.31
CA TYR A 606 -18.29 -3.28 11.13
C TYR A 606 -18.23 -2.49 12.44
N THR A 607 -18.74 -3.04 13.54
CA THR A 607 -18.72 -2.37 14.85
C THR A 607 -17.29 -2.26 15.41
N PRO A 608 -16.50 -3.35 15.47
CA PRO A 608 -15.11 -3.26 15.91
C PRO A 608 -14.26 -2.40 14.97
N LEU A 609 -14.53 -2.45 13.65
CA LEU A 609 -13.84 -1.59 12.69
C LEU A 609 -14.08 -0.11 12.98
N LEU A 610 -15.34 0.30 13.23
CA LEU A 610 -15.66 1.70 13.49
C LEU A 610 -14.93 2.21 14.74
N LYS A 611 -14.92 1.42 15.81
CA LYS A 611 -14.17 1.74 17.04
C LYS A 611 -12.67 1.88 16.75
N ASN A 612 -12.08 0.92 16.05
CA ASN A 612 -10.67 0.96 15.67
C ASN A 612 -10.32 2.18 14.81
N ILE A 613 -11.22 2.62 13.92
CA ILE A 613 -11.07 3.83 13.12
C ILE A 613 -11.10 5.08 14.00
N GLN A 614 -12.01 5.15 14.97
CA GLN A 614 -12.09 6.28 15.91
C GLN A 614 -10.83 6.38 16.77
N ASP A 615 -10.32 5.25 17.26
CA ASP A 615 -9.07 5.18 18.01
C ASP A 615 -7.87 5.62 17.14
N ASP A 616 -7.82 5.18 15.89
CA ASP A 616 -6.83 5.63 14.92
C ASP A 616 -6.90 7.14 14.72
N LEU A 617 -8.06 7.68 14.35
CA LEU A 617 -8.23 9.11 14.09
C LEU A 617 -7.84 9.97 15.32
N THR A 618 -8.15 9.49 16.52
CA THR A 618 -7.73 10.14 17.78
C THR A 618 -6.20 10.18 17.89
N ARG A 619 -5.51 9.06 17.65
CA ARG A 619 -4.04 9.01 17.64
C ARG A 619 -3.42 9.95 16.60
N TRP A 620 -4.01 10.03 15.40
CA TRP A 620 -3.54 10.91 14.33
C TRP A 620 -3.83 12.39 14.58
N THR A 621 -4.83 12.73 15.41
CA THR A 621 -5.18 14.12 15.75
C THR A 621 -4.05 14.82 16.51
N ASN A 622 -3.27 14.07 17.28
CA ASN A 622 -2.14 14.61 18.05
C ASN A 622 -0.95 15.06 17.18
N LEU A 623 -0.97 14.75 15.88
CA LEU A 623 0.08 15.16 14.95
C LEU A 623 -0.29 16.47 14.24
N PRO A 624 0.66 17.41 14.03
CA PRO A 624 0.41 18.69 13.38
C PRO A 624 0.25 18.55 11.85
N LEU A 625 -0.86 17.95 11.42
CA LEU A 625 -1.17 17.69 10.01
C LEU A 625 -2.00 18.82 9.38
N SER A 626 -1.65 19.19 8.15
CA SER A 626 -2.48 20.09 7.32
C SER A 626 -3.77 19.40 6.87
N LEU A 627 -4.76 20.14 6.37
CA LEU A 627 -6.02 19.55 5.87
C LEU A 627 -5.75 18.49 4.79
N MET A 628 -4.87 18.78 3.83
CA MET A 628 -4.47 17.81 2.79
C MET A 628 -3.74 16.61 3.39
N GLY A 629 -2.86 16.83 4.38
CA GLY A 629 -2.21 15.76 5.12
C GLY A 629 -3.21 14.85 5.83
N LYS A 630 -4.25 15.40 6.44
CA LYS A 630 -5.34 14.62 7.07
C LYS A 630 -6.18 13.85 6.06
N VAL A 631 -6.54 14.45 4.92
CA VAL A 631 -7.21 13.74 3.82
C VAL A 631 -6.34 12.58 3.32
N ALA A 632 -5.03 12.79 3.17
CA ALA A 632 -4.08 11.74 2.81
C ALA A 632 -4.01 10.64 3.89
N THR A 633 -4.05 10.98 5.18
CA THR A 633 -4.13 10.00 6.27
C THR A 633 -5.39 9.14 6.16
N VAL A 634 -6.56 9.74 5.87
CA VAL A 634 -7.80 8.98 5.65
C VAL A 634 -7.64 8.02 4.47
N LYS A 635 -7.10 8.49 3.34
CA LYS A 635 -6.83 7.65 2.15
C LYS A 635 -5.83 6.52 2.43
N MET A 636 -4.82 6.77 3.24
CA MET A 636 -3.72 5.82 3.51
C MET A 636 -4.07 4.79 4.58
N LYS A 637 -4.83 5.17 5.62
CA LYS A 637 -5.06 4.33 6.80
C LYS A 637 -6.48 3.85 6.96
N ILE A 638 -7.47 4.68 6.64
CA ILE A 638 -8.88 4.35 6.88
C ILE A 638 -9.48 3.65 5.66
N LEU A 639 -9.28 4.22 4.47
CA LEU A 639 -9.83 3.68 3.23
C LEU A 639 -9.49 2.20 2.99
N PRO A 640 -8.23 1.72 3.13
CA PRO A 640 -7.92 0.32 2.88
C PRO A 640 -8.63 -0.63 3.85
N LYS A 641 -8.78 -0.25 5.13
CA LYS A 641 -9.47 -1.07 6.14
C LYS A 641 -10.95 -1.21 5.86
N VAL A 642 -11.60 -0.09 5.51
CA VAL A 642 -13.03 -0.08 5.18
C VAL A 642 -13.29 -0.80 3.85
N ASN A 643 -12.49 -0.52 2.83
CA ASN A 643 -12.64 -1.15 1.51
C ASN A 643 -12.42 -2.67 1.56
N TYR A 644 -11.54 -3.15 2.45
CA TYR A 644 -11.37 -4.59 2.69
C TYR A 644 -12.67 -5.24 3.18
N LEU A 645 -13.38 -4.64 4.15
CA LEU A 645 -14.68 -5.18 4.55
C LEU A 645 -15.73 -5.06 3.44
N PHE A 646 -15.74 -3.97 2.67
CA PHE A 646 -16.67 -3.81 1.54
C PHE A 646 -16.45 -4.83 0.42
N SER A 647 -15.21 -5.28 0.18
CA SER A 647 -14.94 -6.33 -0.79
C SER A 647 -15.40 -7.70 -0.29
N MET A 648 -15.20 -7.98 1.00
CA MET A 648 -15.51 -9.29 1.61
C MET A 648 -16.99 -9.48 1.99
N ILE A 649 -17.61 -8.47 2.59
CA ILE A 649 -18.96 -8.57 3.16
C ILE A 649 -19.98 -7.97 2.17
N PRO A 650 -20.97 -8.75 1.70
CA PRO A 650 -21.98 -8.25 0.78
C PRO A 650 -22.97 -7.28 1.42
N THR A 651 -23.35 -7.52 2.67
CA THR A 651 -24.40 -6.73 3.33
C THR A 651 -23.95 -5.30 3.59
N GLN A 652 -24.79 -4.34 3.20
CA GLN A 652 -24.54 -2.93 3.46
C GLN A 652 -24.66 -2.63 4.96
N PRO A 653 -23.69 -1.91 5.56
CA PRO A 653 -23.85 -1.45 6.93
C PRO A 653 -24.98 -0.39 7.01
N PRO A 654 -25.64 -0.23 8.17
CA PRO A 654 -26.72 0.74 8.32
C PRO A 654 -26.30 2.16 7.92
N LEU A 655 -27.21 2.97 7.38
CA LEU A 655 -26.89 4.37 7.03
C LEU A 655 -26.35 5.18 8.22
N LYS A 656 -26.77 4.84 9.45
CA LYS A 656 -26.22 5.41 10.69
C LYS A 656 -24.71 5.17 10.80
N TRP A 657 -24.21 4.01 10.40
CA TRP A 657 -22.78 3.68 10.41
C TRP A 657 -21.98 4.61 9.48
N PHE A 658 -22.46 4.83 8.25
CA PHE A 658 -21.82 5.77 7.31
C PHE A 658 -21.85 7.21 7.85
N LYS A 659 -22.97 7.64 8.44
CA LYS A 659 -23.08 8.96 9.09
C LYS A 659 -22.10 9.10 10.24
N THR A 660 -21.97 8.09 11.10
CA THR A 660 -21.01 8.11 12.21
C THR A 660 -19.57 8.17 11.70
N LEU A 661 -19.22 7.40 10.67
CA LEU A 661 -17.90 7.46 10.04
C LEU A 661 -17.60 8.84 9.45
N ASP A 662 -18.54 9.40 8.68
CA ASP A 662 -18.41 10.74 8.09
C ASP A 662 -18.27 11.82 9.18
N SER A 663 -19.02 11.71 10.27
CA SER A 663 -18.90 12.61 11.43
C SER A 663 -17.55 12.51 12.12
N SER A 664 -17.04 11.30 12.36
CA SER A 664 -15.71 11.09 12.96
C SER A 664 -14.59 11.62 12.03
N ILE A 665 -14.70 11.43 10.72
CA ILE A 665 -13.75 12.00 9.76
C ILE A 665 -13.84 13.53 9.73
N SER A 666 -15.04 14.10 9.75
CA SER A 666 -15.21 15.56 9.78
C SER A 666 -14.60 16.17 11.04
N SER A 667 -14.87 15.58 12.21
CA SER A 667 -14.26 15.96 13.50
C SER A 667 -12.72 15.91 13.42
N PHE A 668 -12.15 14.85 12.85
CA PHE A 668 -10.71 14.72 12.63
C PHE A 668 -10.15 15.80 11.70
N LEU A 669 -10.78 16.03 10.54
CA LEU A 669 -10.34 17.02 9.56
C LEU A 669 -10.28 18.43 10.17
N TRP A 670 -11.27 18.78 10.99
CA TRP A 670 -11.44 20.12 11.54
C TRP A 670 -10.95 20.30 12.99
N ASN A 671 -10.33 19.28 13.61
CA ASN A 671 -9.92 19.31 15.04
C ASN A 671 -11.09 19.67 15.97
N ASN A 672 -12.23 19.00 15.80
CA ASN A 672 -13.48 19.26 16.53
C ASN A 672 -14.04 20.68 16.36
N LYS A 673 -13.53 21.47 15.40
CA LYS A 673 -14.08 22.78 15.04
C LYS A 673 -15.18 22.63 13.98
N PRO A 674 -16.08 23.62 13.83
CA PRO A 674 -17.06 23.63 12.75
C PRO A 674 -16.39 23.50 11.37
N ALA A 675 -16.99 22.67 10.52
CA ALA A 675 -16.50 22.45 9.16
C ALA A 675 -16.61 23.73 8.33
N ARG A 676 -15.51 24.15 7.71
CA ARG A 676 -15.50 25.36 6.86
C ARG A 676 -15.82 25.06 5.39
N ILE A 677 -15.60 23.82 4.98
CA ILE A 677 -15.97 23.28 3.68
C ILE A 677 -16.82 22.04 3.94
N SER A 678 -17.91 21.89 3.19
CA SER A 678 -18.78 20.72 3.31
C SER A 678 -18.01 19.44 2.99
N LEU A 679 -18.38 18.34 3.64
CA LEU A 679 -17.80 17.02 3.35
C LEU A 679 -18.07 16.59 1.90
N LYS A 680 -19.23 16.98 1.34
CA LYS A 680 -19.60 16.73 -0.05
C LYS A 680 -18.58 17.35 -1.02
N THR A 681 -18.26 18.62 -0.80
CA THR A 681 -17.23 19.35 -1.57
C THR A 681 -15.84 18.73 -1.39
N LEU A 682 -15.47 18.27 -0.19
CA LEU A 682 -14.18 17.60 0.00
C LEU A 682 -14.08 16.25 -0.73
N LYS A 683 -15.22 15.55 -0.89
CA LYS A 683 -15.32 14.26 -1.59
C LYS A 683 -15.28 14.39 -3.13
N SER A 684 -15.58 15.56 -3.69
CA SER A 684 -15.57 15.76 -5.14
C SER A 684 -14.15 15.67 -5.74
N ALA A 685 -14.09 15.50 -7.06
CA ALA A 685 -12.84 15.44 -7.80
C ALA A 685 -12.06 16.75 -7.68
N LYS A 686 -10.74 16.68 -7.85
CA LYS A 686 -9.89 17.89 -7.85
C LYS A 686 -10.29 18.87 -8.94
N SER A 687 -10.70 18.40 -10.11
CA SER A 687 -11.25 19.24 -11.18
C SER A 687 -12.49 20.01 -10.75
N CYS A 688 -13.36 19.44 -9.92
CA CYS A 688 -14.58 20.10 -9.45
C CYS A 688 -14.35 20.95 -8.17
N GLY A 689 -13.09 21.24 -7.82
CA GLY A 689 -12.71 21.99 -6.62
C GLY A 689 -12.68 21.16 -5.32
N GLY A 690 -12.63 19.83 -5.38
CA GLY A 690 -12.54 18.97 -4.21
C GLY A 690 -11.12 18.54 -3.82
N LEU A 691 -11.00 17.68 -2.79
CA LEU A 691 -9.75 17.03 -2.38
C LEU A 691 -9.75 15.51 -2.62
N GLU A 692 -10.76 15.00 -3.34
CA GLU A 692 -11.01 13.57 -3.57
C GLU A 692 -11.06 12.78 -2.25
N LEU A 693 -11.61 13.35 -1.18
CA LEU A 693 -11.83 12.61 0.06
C LEU A 693 -12.68 11.35 -0.25
N PRO A 694 -12.33 10.17 0.29
CA PRO A 694 -13.08 8.95 -0.03
C PRO A 694 -14.58 9.08 0.29
N ASN A 695 -15.42 8.84 -0.71
CA ASN A 695 -16.84 8.58 -0.51
C ASN A 695 -17.06 7.08 -0.26
N PHE A 696 -17.16 6.70 1.03
CA PHE A 696 -17.28 5.30 1.44
C PHE A 696 -18.55 4.62 0.92
N HIS A 697 -19.65 5.34 0.76
CA HIS A 697 -20.88 4.77 0.20
C HIS A 697 -20.68 4.39 -1.28
N ASN A 698 -20.06 5.27 -2.07
CA ASN A 698 -19.73 4.97 -3.46
C ASN A 698 -18.70 3.82 -3.57
N TYR A 699 -17.76 3.69 -2.62
CA TYR A 699 -16.86 2.54 -2.56
C TYR A 699 -17.62 1.24 -2.29
N PHE A 700 -18.58 1.25 -1.38
CA PHE A 700 -19.43 0.08 -1.13
C PHE A 700 -20.20 -0.34 -2.40
N LEU A 701 -20.87 0.62 -3.05
CA LEU A 701 -21.57 0.38 -4.32
C LEU A 701 -20.63 -0.15 -5.39
N ALA A 702 -19.44 0.44 -5.56
CA ALA A 702 -18.46 -0.03 -6.54
C ALA A 702 -18.02 -1.49 -6.30
N ASN A 703 -17.82 -1.88 -5.03
CA ASN A 703 -17.49 -3.26 -4.66
C ASN A 703 -18.64 -4.23 -4.94
N ARG A 704 -19.90 -3.80 -4.89
CA ARG A 704 -21.04 -4.66 -5.24
C ARG A 704 -21.26 -4.74 -6.75
N LEU A 705 -21.17 -3.61 -7.45
CA LEU A 705 -21.35 -3.50 -8.90
C LEU A 705 -20.33 -4.32 -9.70
N GLN A 706 -19.12 -4.56 -9.17
CA GLN A 706 -18.15 -5.43 -9.86
C GLN A 706 -18.67 -6.86 -10.04
N TYR A 707 -19.56 -7.35 -9.17
CA TYR A 707 -20.14 -8.69 -9.29
C TYR A 707 -21.19 -8.78 -10.40
N ILE A 708 -21.83 -7.66 -10.79
CA ILE A 708 -22.64 -7.61 -12.02
C ILE A 708 -21.77 -7.96 -13.23
N LEU A 709 -20.54 -7.43 -13.30
CA LEU A 709 -19.61 -7.77 -14.37
C LEU A 709 -19.16 -9.24 -14.30
N LYS A 710 -18.92 -9.77 -13.09
CA LYS A 710 -18.61 -11.20 -12.91
C LYS A 710 -19.78 -12.08 -13.37
N TRP A 711 -21.03 -11.72 -13.09
CA TRP A 711 -22.23 -12.45 -13.57
C TRP A 711 -22.37 -12.42 -15.11
N LEU A 712 -21.96 -11.33 -15.76
CA LEU A 712 -22.09 -11.18 -17.21
C LEU A 712 -20.93 -11.80 -18.01
N LYS A 713 -19.72 -11.85 -17.45
CA LYS A 713 -18.49 -12.17 -18.20
C LYS A 713 -17.82 -13.48 -17.80
N ASN A 714 -18.07 -14.01 -16.61
CA ASN A 714 -17.38 -15.19 -16.12
C ASN A 714 -18.23 -16.44 -16.28
N ASN A 715 -17.55 -17.57 -16.44
CA ASN A 715 -18.18 -18.89 -16.52
C ASN A 715 -18.19 -19.59 -15.17
N PRO A 716 -19.27 -20.33 -14.82
CA PRO A 716 -19.37 -21.09 -13.57
C PRO A 716 -18.23 -22.10 -13.35
N GLU A 717 -17.70 -22.68 -14.42
CA GLU A 717 -16.59 -23.64 -14.37
C GLU A 717 -15.30 -23.05 -13.78
N THR A 718 -15.08 -21.75 -13.97
CA THR A 718 -13.89 -21.04 -13.47
C THR A 718 -14.08 -20.44 -12.08
N ASN A 719 -15.33 -20.19 -11.69
CA ASN A 719 -15.69 -19.56 -10.43
C ASN A 719 -16.81 -20.37 -9.79
N SER A 720 -16.43 -21.35 -8.99
CA SER A 720 -17.37 -22.33 -8.40
C SER A 720 -18.52 -21.68 -7.62
N TRP A 721 -18.32 -20.48 -7.06
CA TRP A 721 -19.37 -19.74 -6.34
C TRP A 721 -20.47 -19.20 -7.24
N LEU A 722 -20.24 -19.00 -8.55
CA LEU A 722 -21.29 -18.63 -9.51
C LEU A 722 -22.31 -19.75 -9.65
N ASP A 723 -21.87 -21.02 -9.61
CA ASP A 723 -22.78 -22.16 -9.69
C ASP A 723 -23.69 -22.26 -8.46
N LEU A 724 -23.18 -21.90 -7.27
CA LEU A 724 -24.01 -21.77 -6.06
C LEU A 724 -25.09 -20.69 -6.20
N GLU A 725 -24.73 -19.51 -6.70
CA GLU A 725 -25.72 -18.44 -6.94
C GLU A 725 -26.74 -18.83 -8.01
N GLN A 726 -26.29 -19.46 -9.10
CA GLN A 726 -27.16 -19.98 -10.15
C GLN A 726 -28.12 -21.06 -9.62
N ALA A 727 -27.66 -21.94 -8.73
CA ALA A 727 -28.49 -22.95 -8.09
C ALA A 727 -29.60 -22.33 -7.21
N LEU A 728 -29.34 -21.17 -6.60
CA LEU A 728 -30.33 -20.39 -5.85
C LEU A 728 -31.33 -19.67 -6.78
N CYS A 729 -30.95 -19.35 -8.02
CA CYS A 729 -31.80 -18.74 -9.06
C CYS A 729 -32.79 -19.70 -9.73
N GLY A 730 -32.66 -21.00 -9.52
CA GLY A 730 -33.56 -22.00 -10.13
C GLY A 730 -33.48 -21.95 -11.66
N LYS A 731 -34.59 -21.61 -12.32
CA LYS A 731 -34.69 -21.56 -13.79
C LYS A 731 -34.25 -20.23 -14.40
N ILE A 732 -34.07 -19.17 -13.60
CA ILE A 732 -33.65 -17.85 -14.08
C ILE A 732 -32.12 -17.87 -14.21
N ASN A 733 -31.57 -17.42 -15.34
CA ASN A 733 -30.12 -17.29 -15.44
C ASN A 733 -29.62 -16.12 -14.60
N LEU A 734 -28.50 -16.31 -13.91
CA LEU A 734 -27.86 -15.32 -13.05
C LEU A 734 -27.47 -14.05 -13.84
N SER A 735 -27.00 -14.21 -15.08
CA SER A 735 -26.64 -13.12 -15.99
C SER A 735 -27.82 -12.22 -16.38
N ASP A 736 -29.05 -12.74 -16.27
CA ASP A 736 -30.26 -12.05 -16.73
C ASP A 736 -30.85 -11.17 -15.62
N LEU A 737 -30.53 -11.46 -14.34
CA LEU A 737 -31.08 -10.74 -13.18
C LEU A 737 -30.94 -9.21 -13.23
N PRO A 738 -29.81 -8.61 -13.67
CA PRO A 738 -29.67 -7.16 -13.73
C PRO A 738 -30.67 -6.48 -14.67
N PHE A 739 -31.23 -7.23 -15.63
CA PHE A 739 -32.17 -6.73 -16.65
C PHE A 739 -33.63 -7.13 -16.38
N ILE A 740 -33.89 -7.76 -15.24
CA ILE A 740 -35.23 -8.08 -14.74
C ILE A 740 -35.68 -6.96 -13.79
N SER A 741 -36.97 -6.64 -13.80
CA SER A 741 -37.57 -5.63 -12.94
C SER A 741 -37.50 -6.02 -11.45
N GLN A 742 -37.93 -5.12 -10.58
CA GLN A 742 -37.97 -5.38 -9.13
C GLN A 742 -38.93 -6.53 -8.72
N ILE A 743 -39.66 -7.15 -9.65
CA ILE A 743 -40.43 -8.37 -9.40
C ILE A 743 -39.54 -9.52 -8.90
N VAL A 744 -38.24 -9.53 -9.25
CA VAL A 744 -37.26 -10.51 -8.75
C VAL A 744 -37.19 -10.55 -7.21
N LYS A 745 -37.56 -9.47 -6.51
CA LYS A 745 -37.63 -9.42 -5.04
C LYS A 745 -38.58 -10.47 -4.43
N ARG A 746 -39.53 -10.98 -5.22
CA ARG A 746 -40.49 -12.02 -4.82
C ARG A 746 -39.97 -13.44 -5.04
N GLN A 747 -38.84 -13.59 -5.73
CA GLN A 747 -38.23 -14.89 -6.05
C GLN A 747 -37.33 -15.36 -4.91
N ASP A 748 -37.20 -16.67 -4.73
CA ASP A 748 -36.40 -17.27 -3.67
C ASP A 748 -34.91 -16.89 -3.74
N CYS A 749 -34.39 -16.64 -4.94
CA CYS A 749 -33.01 -16.22 -5.13
C CYS A 749 -32.68 -14.88 -4.46
N PHE A 750 -33.68 -14.01 -4.26
CA PHE A 750 -33.50 -12.73 -3.58
C PHE A 750 -33.37 -12.88 -2.05
N LYS A 751 -33.61 -14.09 -1.50
CA LYS A 751 -33.28 -14.41 -0.10
C LYS A 751 -31.77 -14.53 0.11
N SER A 752 -30.99 -14.85 -0.92
CA SER A 752 -29.53 -14.83 -0.83
C SER A 752 -29.02 -13.42 -0.63
N ILE A 753 -28.15 -13.25 0.35
CA ILE A 753 -27.57 -11.95 0.71
C ILE A 753 -26.67 -11.45 -0.41
N ASN A 754 -25.89 -12.33 -1.05
CA ASN A 754 -25.02 -11.94 -2.16
C ASN A 754 -25.82 -11.43 -3.36
N ILE A 755 -26.87 -12.14 -3.77
CA ILE A 755 -27.73 -11.75 -4.90
C ILE A 755 -28.49 -10.46 -4.56
N ASN A 756 -29.12 -10.41 -3.38
CA ASN A 756 -29.87 -9.25 -2.90
C ASN A 756 -29.00 -7.99 -2.84
N ALA A 757 -27.83 -8.05 -2.19
CA ALA A 757 -26.95 -6.90 -2.07
C ALA A 757 -26.43 -6.41 -3.42
N THR A 758 -26.12 -7.34 -4.33
CA THR A 758 -25.62 -7.00 -5.68
C THR A 758 -26.71 -6.30 -6.51
N LEU A 759 -27.94 -6.83 -6.51
CA LEU A 759 -29.08 -6.21 -7.21
C LEU A 759 -29.54 -4.89 -6.58
N THR A 760 -29.51 -4.79 -5.24
CA THR A 760 -29.84 -3.55 -4.54
C THR A 760 -28.86 -2.44 -4.89
N ALA A 761 -27.56 -2.74 -4.93
CA ALA A 761 -26.54 -1.79 -5.39
C ALA A 761 -26.71 -1.41 -6.87
N TRP A 762 -27.12 -2.37 -7.71
CA TRP A 762 -27.44 -2.11 -9.12
C TRP A 762 -28.60 -1.12 -9.28
N TRP A 763 -29.71 -1.33 -8.58
CA TRP A 763 -30.84 -0.39 -8.64
C TRP A 763 -30.52 0.97 -8.03
N GLU A 764 -29.69 1.02 -6.99
CA GLU A 764 -29.22 2.28 -6.43
C GLU A 764 -28.34 3.05 -7.43
N PHE A 765 -27.47 2.36 -8.16
CA PHE A 765 -26.68 2.95 -9.25
C PHE A 765 -27.57 3.54 -10.35
N LEU A 766 -28.62 2.82 -10.77
CA LEU A 766 -29.60 3.33 -11.75
C LEU A 766 -30.30 4.58 -11.23
N LYS A 767 -30.68 4.59 -9.94
CA LYS A 767 -31.29 5.76 -9.30
C LYS A 767 -30.34 6.96 -9.27
N ILE A 768 -29.08 6.77 -8.90
CA ILE A 768 -28.06 7.84 -8.85
C ILE A 768 -27.77 8.39 -10.25
N SER A 769 -27.68 7.52 -11.24
CA SER A 769 -27.48 7.91 -12.65
C SER A 769 -28.75 8.42 -13.34
N LYS A 770 -29.87 8.59 -12.60
CA LYS A 770 -31.19 9.00 -13.13
C LYS A 770 -31.61 8.19 -14.35
N SER A 771 -31.18 6.93 -14.40
CA SER A 771 -31.40 6.00 -15.51
C SER A 771 -32.45 4.97 -15.10
N SER A 772 -33.23 4.50 -16.06
CA SER A 772 -34.13 3.37 -15.88
C SER A 772 -33.81 2.29 -16.90
N ILE A 773 -33.64 1.05 -16.44
CA ILE A 773 -33.65 -0.12 -17.32
C ILE A 773 -35.11 -0.53 -17.46
N GLN A 774 -35.84 0.19 -18.32
CA GLN A 774 -37.03 -0.35 -18.95
C GLN A 774 -36.56 -1.27 -20.09
N PRO A 775 -37.36 -2.23 -20.56
CA PRO A 775 -36.90 -3.42 -21.27
C PRO A 775 -35.87 -3.03 -22.31
N CYS A 776 -34.67 -3.60 -22.21
CA CYS A 776 -33.56 -3.24 -23.08
C CYS A 776 -33.25 -4.41 -24.02
N LYS A 777 -32.37 -4.19 -25.00
CA LYS A 777 -31.89 -5.25 -25.89
C LYS A 777 -31.46 -6.53 -25.17
N MET A 778 -30.84 -6.38 -24.00
CA MET A 778 -30.31 -7.48 -23.17
C MET A 778 -31.35 -8.16 -22.27
N THR A 779 -32.60 -7.69 -22.23
CA THR A 779 -33.63 -8.32 -21.41
C THR A 779 -33.93 -9.72 -21.94
N SER A 780 -33.79 -10.72 -21.05
CA SER A 780 -34.04 -12.13 -21.35
C SER A 780 -35.52 -12.41 -21.60
N ILE A 781 -35.82 -13.25 -22.59
CA ILE A 781 -37.18 -13.64 -22.95
C ILE A 781 -37.65 -14.83 -22.08
N TRP A 782 -36.77 -15.82 -21.93
CA TRP A 782 -37.11 -17.10 -21.30
C TRP A 782 -36.89 -17.07 -19.80
N ASN A 783 -37.75 -17.78 -19.07
CA ASN A 783 -37.69 -17.86 -17.62
C ASN A 783 -37.74 -16.49 -16.91
N ASN A 784 -38.23 -15.44 -17.59
CA ASN A 784 -38.29 -14.09 -17.06
C ASN A 784 -39.63 -13.87 -16.31
N PRO A 785 -39.61 -13.53 -15.00
CA PRO A 785 -40.84 -13.26 -14.24
C PRO A 785 -41.59 -12.02 -14.72
N ASP A 786 -40.95 -11.16 -15.53
CA ASP A 786 -41.62 -10.07 -16.23
C ASP A 786 -42.38 -10.54 -17.48
N ILE A 787 -42.20 -11.75 -17.99
CA ILE A 787 -42.85 -12.19 -19.24
C ILE A 787 -43.69 -13.42 -18.93
N LEU A 788 -45.01 -13.23 -18.80
CA LEU A 788 -45.95 -14.26 -18.37
C LEU A 788 -47.08 -14.48 -19.39
N ILE A 789 -47.35 -15.75 -19.72
CA ILE A 789 -48.61 -16.20 -20.37
C ILE A 789 -49.49 -16.81 -19.29
N ASN A 790 -50.72 -16.31 -19.12
CA ASN A 790 -51.67 -16.87 -18.14
C ASN A 790 -51.07 -17.04 -16.73
N LYS A 791 -50.29 -16.04 -16.27
CA LYS A 791 -49.55 -16.04 -15.00
C LYS A 791 -48.44 -17.11 -14.87
N LYS A 792 -48.11 -17.84 -15.94
CA LYS A 792 -46.99 -18.78 -16.01
C LYS A 792 -45.82 -18.18 -16.78
N ILE A 793 -44.62 -18.49 -16.32
CA ILE A 793 -43.37 -18.07 -16.96
C ILE A 793 -43.20 -18.80 -18.29
N ILE A 794 -42.82 -18.07 -19.33
CA ILE A 794 -42.66 -18.61 -20.68
C ILE A 794 -41.28 -19.28 -20.81
N ASN A 795 -41.28 -20.47 -21.42
CA ASN A 795 -40.08 -21.09 -21.93
C ASN A 795 -40.44 -21.93 -23.17
N PHE A 796 -39.96 -21.54 -24.35
CA PHE A 796 -40.11 -22.32 -25.58
C PHE A 796 -38.75 -22.95 -25.94
N PRO A 797 -38.54 -24.25 -25.63
CA PRO A 797 -37.22 -24.89 -25.79
C PRO A 797 -36.70 -24.86 -27.22
N ALA A 798 -37.59 -25.04 -28.22
CA ALA A 798 -37.23 -24.99 -29.63
C ALA A 798 -36.69 -23.60 -30.03
N TRP A 799 -37.28 -22.53 -29.50
CA TRP A 799 -36.82 -21.17 -29.77
C TRP A 799 -35.50 -20.85 -29.08
N GLN A 800 -35.34 -21.32 -27.84
CA GLN A 800 -34.09 -21.19 -27.10
C GLN A 800 -32.94 -21.95 -27.79
N ALA A 801 -33.21 -23.14 -28.31
CA ALA A 801 -32.25 -23.93 -29.09
C ALA A 801 -31.89 -23.27 -30.42
N GLY A 802 -32.85 -22.60 -31.08
CA GLY A 802 -32.62 -21.78 -32.27
C GLY A 802 -31.85 -20.46 -32.03
N GLY A 803 -31.35 -20.22 -30.82
CA GLY A 803 -30.47 -19.09 -30.50
C GLY A 803 -31.18 -17.83 -30.02
N ILE A 804 -32.51 -17.82 -29.91
CA ILE A 804 -33.26 -16.68 -29.37
C ILE A 804 -33.11 -16.68 -27.85
N LYS A 805 -32.55 -15.62 -27.26
CA LYS A 805 -32.37 -15.51 -25.80
C LYS A 805 -32.89 -14.20 -25.22
N GLN A 806 -32.56 -13.10 -25.90
CA GLN A 806 -32.86 -11.73 -25.48
C GLN A 806 -33.76 -11.00 -26.48
N LEU A 807 -34.39 -9.92 -26.05
CA LEU A 807 -35.32 -9.11 -26.85
C LEU A 807 -34.74 -8.64 -28.20
N GLU A 808 -33.43 -8.40 -28.30
CA GLU A 808 -32.80 -7.98 -29.56
C GLU A 808 -32.87 -9.00 -30.70
N HIS A 809 -33.02 -10.29 -30.39
CA HIS A 809 -33.12 -11.33 -31.41
C HIS A 809 -34.47 -11.31 -32.14
N ILE A 810 -35.52 -10.80 -31.47
CA ILE A 810 -36.89 -10.79 -31.98
C ILE A 810 -37.42 -9.38 -32.27
N ILE A 811 -36.68 -8.33 -31.88
CA ILE A 811 -37.00 -6.95 -32.20
C ILE A 811 -35.88 -6.36 -33.06
N ILE A 812 -36.13 -6.24 -34.35
CA ILE A 812 -35.20 -5.69 -35.35
C ILE A 812 -35.81 -4.41 -35.92
N ASN A 813 -35.04 -3.33 -36.03
CA ASN A 813 -35.47 -2.07 -36.66
C ASN A 813 -36.85 -1.57 -36.19
N ARG A 814 -37.10 -1.60 -34.87
CA ARG A 814 -38.35 -1.09 -34.24
C ARG A 814 -39.59 -1.93 -34.55
N ARG A 815 -39.43 -3.16 -35.04
CA ARG A 815 -40.53 -4.10 -35.27
C ARG A 815 -40.21 -5.48 -34.73
N PHE A 816 -41.26 -6.21 -34.38
CA PHE A 816 -41.14 -7.64 -34.15
C PHE A 816 -40.76 -8.32 -35.47
N ILE A 817 -39.84 -9.29 -35.43
CA ILE A 817 -39.45 -10.08 -36.61
C ILE A 817 -40.67 -10.74 -37.24
N THR A 818 -40.68 -10.94 -38.56
CA THR A 818 -41.77 -11.66 -39.22
C THR A 818 -41.62 -13.18 -39.04
N PRO A 819 -42.68 -13.99 -39.22
CA PRO A 819 -42.57 -15.45 -39.18
C PRO A 819 -41.57 -15.98 -40.22
N GLN A 820 -41.49 -15.35 -41.39
CA GLN A 820 -40.52 -15.71 -42.43
C GLN A 820 -39.09 -15.44 -41.95
N GLU A 821 -38.82 -14.28 -41.36
CA GLU A 821 -37.48 -13.97 -40.82
C GLU A 821 -37.07 -14.85 -39.65
N LEU A 822 -38.05 -15.27 -38.82
CA LEU A 822 -37.83 -16.23 -37.75
C LEU A 822 -37.41 -17.59 -38.31
N GLN A 823 -38.06 -18.03 -39.38
CA GLN A 823 -37.73 -19.27 -40.08
C GLN A 823 -36.36 -19.16 -40.78
N ASP A 824 -36.11 -18.08 -41.51
CA ASP A 824 -34.89 -17.88 -42.29
C ASP A 824 -33.64 -17.73 -41.39
N LYS A 825 -33.75 -17.04 -40.25
CA LYS A 825 -32.60 -16.78 -39.35
C LYS A 825 -32.40 -17.83 -38.27
N HIS A 826 -33.48 -18.41 -37.76
CA HIS A 826 -33.44 -19.28 -36.58
C HIS A 826 -33.98 -20.70 -36.84
N GLY A 827 -34.51 -20.99 -38.04
CA GLY A 827 -35.03 -22.31 -38.39
C GLY A 827 -36.30 -22.70 -37.64
N ILE A 828 -37.03 -21.73 -37.06
CA ILE A 828 -38.21 -21.97 -36.21
C ILE A 828 -39.49 -21.64 -36.99
N TYR A 829 -40.43 -22.58 -37.06
CA TYR A 829 -41.74 -22.37 -37.66
C TYR A 829 -42.85 -22.85 -36.72
N ASN A 830 -43.29 -21.97 -35.81
CA ASN A 830 -44.46 -22.20 -34.96
C ASN A 830 -45.27 -20.92 -34.82
N PHE A 831 -46.36 -20.82 -35.59
CA PHE A 831 -47.18 -19.61 -35.67
C PHE A 831 -47.91 -19.27 -34.36
N LEU A 832 -48.34 -20.29 -33.59
CA LEU A 832 -49.08 -20.08 -32.35
C LEU A 832 -48.17 -19.49 -31.25
N GLU A 833 -46.98 -20.08 -31.07
CA GLU A 833 -45.95 -19.56 -30.16
C GLU A 833 -45.52 -18.15 -30.56
N TYR A 834 -45.38 -17.90 -31.87
CA TYR A 834 -45.06 -16.58 -32.40
C TYR A 834 -46.11 -15.53 -32.04
N GLN A 835 -47.40 -15.83 -32.24
CA GLN A 835 -48.49 -14.89 -31.91
C GLN A 835 -48.59 -14.62 -30.41
N GLN A 836 -48.40 -15.66 -29.58
CA GLN A 836 -48.39 -15.52 -28.13
C GLN A 836 -47.27 -14.58 -27.66
N LEU A 837 -46.05 -14.83 -28.15
CA LEU A 837 -44.88 -14.04 -27.76
C LEU A 837 -44.98 -12.60 -28.27
N LYS A 838 -45.38 -12.41 -29.53
CA LYS A 838 -45.62 -11.09 -30.14
C LYS A 838 -46.67 -10.31 -29.34
N SER A 839 -47.82 -10.92 -29.03
CA SER A 839 -48.91 -10.29 -28.28
C SER A 839 -48.43 -9.78 -26.92
N ILE A 840 -47.69 -10.59 -26.16
CA ILE A 840 -47.21 -10.19 -24.82
C ILE A 840 -46.18 -9.08 -24.88
N ILE A 841 -45.18 -9.22 -25.75
CA ILE A 841 -44.08 -8.26 -25.83
C ILE A 841 -44.63 -6.92 -26.35
N THR A 842 -45.54 -6.92 -27.34
CA THR A 842 -46.21 -5.69 -27.83
C THR A 842 -47.15 -5.05 -26.80
N LYS A 843 -47.85 -5.85 -25.98
CA LYS A 843 -48.75 -5.34 -24.93
C LYS A 843 -47.99 -4.78 -23.75
N LYS A 844 -46.86 -5.39 -23.39
CA LYS A 844 -46.07 -5.05 -22.20
C LYS A 844 -45.02 -3.97 -22.48
N PHE A 845 -44.47 -3.93 -23.69
CA PHE A 845 -43.35 -3.06 -24.05
C PHE A 845 -43.71 -2.15 -25.22
N LYS A 846 -43.42 -0.84 -25.07
CA LYS A 846 -43.57 0.15 -26.15
C LYS A 846 -42.23 0.23 -26.90
N TYR A 847 -42.26 0.16 -28.23
CA TYR A 847 -41.05 0.16 -29.07
C TYR A 847 -40.75 1.55 -29.66
N ARG A 848 -40.56 2.59 -28.83
CA ARG A 848 -40.15 3.93 -29.33
C ARG A 848 -38.62 4.08 -29.29
N ASP A 849 -38.10 5.07 -30.03
CA ASP A 849 -36.67 5.25 -30.38
C ASP A 849 -35.65 5.19 -29.24
N ASN A 850 -36.07 5.47 -28.00
CA ASN A 850 -35.22 5.49 -26.81
C ASN A 850 -35.48 4.34 -25.82
N ASP A 851 -36.50 3.50 -26.03
CA ASP A 851 -36.99 2.59 -24.98
C ASP A 851 -36.17 1.29 -24.85
N LEU A 852 -35.53 0.82 -25.93
CA LEU A 852 -34.77 -0.45 -25.96
C LEU A 852 -33.24 -0.27 -25.82
N LYS A 853 -32.73 0.97 -25.87
CA LYS A 853 -31.29 1.25 -25.77
C LYS A 853 -30.86 1.17 -24.30
N LEU A 854 -29.71 0.53 -24.05
CA LEU A 854 -29.10 0.60 -22.73
C LEU A 854 -28.61 2.03 -22.48
N PRO A 855 -28.85 2.61 -21.29
CA PRO A 855 -28.29 3.90 -20.93
C PRO A 855 -26.77 3.93 -21.12
N ASP A 856 -26.20 5.02 -21.61
CA ASP A 856 -24.76 5.11 -21.94
C ASP A 856 -23.86 4.78 -20.73
N VAL A 857 -24.29 5.20 -19.54
CA VAL A 857 -23.62 4.92 -18.27
C VAL A 857 -23.59 3.42 -17.95
N VAL A 858 -24.67 2.70 -18.27
CA VAL A 858 -24.77 1.24 -18.12
C VAL A 858 -23.90 0.53 -19.15
N THR A 859 -23.96 0.96 -20.41
CA THR A 859 -23.13 0.43 -21.51
C THR A 859 -21.64 0.59 -21.19
N THR A 860 -21.26 1.76 -20.65
CA THR A 860 -19.89 2.03 -20.21
C THR A 860 -19.44 1.06 -19.11
N LEU A 861 -20.30 0.83 -18.11
CA LEU A 861 -20.02 -0.10 -17.02
C LEU A 861 -19.82 -1.53 -17.54
N ILE A 862 -20.76 -2.05 -18.33
CA ILE A 862 -20.74 -3.42 -18.86
C ILE A 862 -19.52 -3.65 -19.75
N ASN A 863 -19.07 -2.63 -20.49
CA ASN A 863 -17.91 -2.73 -21.38
C ASN A 863 -16.56 -2.64 -20.66
N PHE A 864 -16.52 -2.40 -19.34
CA PHE A 864 -15.24 -2.38 -18.61
C PHE A 864 -14.50 -3.73 -18.67
N SER A 865 -13.23 -3.69 -19.08
CA SER A 865 -12.30 -4.81 -18.89
C SER A 865 -12.22 -5.22 -17.41
N MET A 866 -11.96 -6.49 -17.13
CA MET A 866 -11.79 -6.99 -15.75
C MET A 866 -10.55 -6.43 -15.02
N ASN A 867 -9.69 -5.68 -15.70
CA ASN A 867 -8.54 -5.00 -15.11
C ASN A 867 -8.94 -3.71 -14.37
N LYS A 868 -8.57 -3.63 -13.09
CA LYS A 868 -8.82 -2.46 -12.20
C LYS A 868 -10.30 -2.06 -12.14
N THR A 869 -11.21 -3.03 -12.23
CA THR A 869 -12.66 -2.86 -12.30
C THR A 869 -13.19 -1.94 -11.20
N LEU A 870 -12.83 -2.19 -9.93
CA LEU A 870 -13.28 -1.38 -8.79
C LEU A 870 -12.96 0.11 -8.97
N SER A 871 -11.73 0.44 -9.40
CA SER A 871 -11.32 1.83 -9.60
C SER A 871 -12.07 2.49 -10.76
N LYS A 872 -12.36 1.74 -11.83
CA LYS A 872 -13.14 2.25 -12.98
C LYS A 872 -14.59 2.54 -12.57
N ILE A 873 -15.23 1.62 -11.85
CA ILE A 873 -16.61 1.79 -11.36
C ILE A 873 -16.69 2.93 -10.34
N TYR A 874 -15.76 3.01 -9.41
CA TYR A 874 -15.74 4.11 -8.43
C TYR A 874 -15.61 5.48 -9.09
N LYS A 875 -14.73 5.62 -10.09
CA LYS A 875 -14.59 6.85 -10.87
C LYS A 875 -15.88 7.18 -11.63
N LEU A 876 -16.52 6.18 -12.24
CA LEU A 876 -17.81 6.37 -12.91
C LEU A 876 -18.84 6.94 -11.93
N LEU A 877 -18.97 6.36 -10.72
CA LEU A 877 -19.89 6.84 -9.69
C LEU A 877 -19.58 8.26 -9.21
N CYS A 878 -18.31 8.61 -9.06
CA CYS A 878 -17.90 9.97 -8.67
C CYS A 878 -18.21 11.00 -9.75
N ASN A 879 -18.12 10.63 -11.03
CA ASN A 879 -18.34 11.53 -12.15
C ASN A 879 -19.83 11.80 -12.45
N LEU A 880 -20.76 11.08 -11.80
CA LEU A 880 -22.20 11.35 -11.95
C LEU A 880 -22.62 12.69 -11.30
N ASP A 881 -21.85 13.17 -10.31
CA ASP A 881 -22.06 14.44 -9.60
C ASP A 881 -20.96 15.47 -9.98
N ASN A 882 -20.81 15.78 -11.27
CA ASN A 882 -19.69 16.59 -11.81
C ASN A 882 -19.75 18.11 -11.55
N ASN A 883 -20.70 18.61 -10.77
CA ASN A 883 -20.87 20.05 -10.57
C ASN A 883 -19.66 20.67 -9.84
N ILE A 884 -19.22 21.83 -10.31
CA ILE A 884 -18.17 22.61 -9.64
C ILE A 884 -18.65 23.04 -8.26
N SER A 885 -17.83 22.74 -7.25
CA SER A 885 -18.15 23.02 -5.85
C SER A 885 -17.61 24.37 -5.36
N LEU A 886 -17.04 25.18 -6.25
CA LEU A 886 -16.53 26.52 -5.95
C LEU A 886 -17.65 27.57 -5.92
N PRO A 887 -17.47 28.69 -5.20
CA PRO A 887 -18.41 29.81 -5.21
C PRO A 887 -18.26 30.66 -6.49
N THR A 888 -18.47 30.06 -7.67
CA THR A 888 -18.22 30.67 -8.99
C THR A 888 -19.00 31.97 -9.20
N THR A 889 -20.30 31.98 -8.88
CA THR A 889 -21.16 33.17 -9.02
C THR A 889 -20.65 34.39 -8.26
N LYS A 890 -20.00 34.18 -7.10
CA LYS A 890 -19.42 35.29 -6.34
C LYS A 890 -18.07 35.74 -6.90
N TRP A 891 -17.31 34.83 -7.51
CA TRP A 891 -16.08 35.19 -8.20
C TRP A 891 -16.37 35.97 -9.49
N ASP A 892 -17.36 35.53 -10.26
CA ASP A 892 -17.80 36.21 -11.49
C ASP A 892 -18.25 37.64 -11.19
N ALA A 893 -19.02 37.85 -10.11
CA ALA A 893 -19.45 39.17 -9.66
C ALA A 893 -18.26 40.05 -9.20
N ASP A 894 -17.35 39.51 -8.39
CA ASP A 894 -16.22 40.27 -7.83
C ASP A 894 -15.16 40.65 -8.89
N LEU A 895 -15.01 39.84 -9.93
CA LEU A 895 -14.04 40.05 -11.00
C LEU A 895 -14.66 40.64 -12.27
N SER A 896 -16.00 40.73 -12.35
CA SER A 896 -16.74 41.16 -13.54
C SER A 896 -16.40 40.33 -14.78
N ILE A 897 -16.31 39.00 -14.62
CA ILE A 897 -15.99 38.04 -15.69
C ILE A 897 -17.17 37.07 -15.86
N SER A 898 -17.45 36.64 -17.09
CA SER A 898 -18.37 35.51 -17.37
C SER A 898 -17.53 34.29 -17.73
N THR A 899 -17.59 33.25 -16.89
CA THR A 899 -16.75 32.05 -17.03
C THR A 899 -17.62 30.78 -17.08
N ASP A 900 -17.13 29.75 -17.77
CA ASP A 900 -17.83 28.47 -17.91
C ASP A 900 -17.28 27.40 -16.94
N GLU A 901 -17.90 26.23 -16.94
CA GLU A 901 -17.43 25.13 -16.09
C GLU A 901 -16.04 24.60 -16.48
N SER A 902 -15.64 24.73 -17.75
CA SER A 902 -14.34 24.24 -18.20
C SER A 902 -13.19 25.09 -17.62
N PHE A 903 -13.36 26.42 -17.59
CA PHE A 903 -12.42 27.36 -16.99
C PHE A 903 -12.12 27.04 -15.52
N TRP A 904 -13.17 26.90 -14.70
CA TRP A 904 -13.02 26.58 -13.28
C TRP A 904 -12.40 25.20 -13.04
N SER A 905 -12.73 24.24 -13.91
CA SER A 905 -12.15 22.90 -13.85
C SER A 905 -10.64 22.93 -14.09
N GLU A 906 -10.20 23.69 -15.09
CA GLU A 906 -8.79 23.87 -15.40
C GLU A 906 -8.03 24.57 -14.26
N LEU A 907 -8.57 25.66 -13.71
CA LEU A 907 -7.99 26.35 -12.55
C LEU A 907 -7.78 25.41 -11.35
N CYS A 908 -8.78 24.60 -11.04
CA CYS A 908 -8.67 23.63 -9.95
C CYS A 908 -7.59 22.58 -10.24
N LEU A 909 -7.49 22.08 -11.48
CA LEU A 909 -6.44 21.14 -11.87
C LEU A 909 -5.04 21.77 -11.79
N ASN A 910 -4.90 23.02 -12.24
CA ASN A 910 -3.65 23.76 -12.23
C ASN A 910 -3.09 23.90 -10.80
N THR A 911 -3.96 24.09 -9.80
CA THR A 911 -3.57 24.09 -8.37
C THR A 911 -2.71 22.89 -7.99
N PHE A 912 -3.05 21.69 -8.48
CA PHE A 912 -2.37 20.45 -8.13
C PHE A 912 -1.29 20.02 -9.13
N LYS A 913 -1.35 20.52 -10.37
CA LYS A 913 -0.33 20.27 -11.41
C LYS A 913 0.90 21.17 -11.25
N MET A 914 0.69 22.45 -10.95
CA MET A 914 1.73 23.50 -10.99
C MET A 914 2.68 23.51 -9.78
N THR A 915 2.28 22.94 -8.65
CA THR A 915 3.16 22.81 -7.48
C THR A 915 2.96 21.47 -6.80
N LYS A 916 4.03 20.87 -6.28
CA LYS A 916 3.98 19.65 -5.47
C LYS A 916 3.95 19.93 -3.97
N ASN A 917 4.14 21.18 -3.55
CA ASN A 917 4.17 21.57 -2.15
C ASN A 917 2.74 21.61 -1.57
N PRO A 918 2.37 20.72 -0.63
CA PRO A 918 1.01 20.61 -0.13
C PRO A 918 0.54 21.87 0.64
N ASN A 919 1.47 22.67 1.18
CA ASN A 919 1.12 23.91 1.86
C ASN A 919 0.73 25.00 0.85
N LEU A 920 1.43 25.10 -0.28
CA LEU A 920 1.09 26.05 -1.35
C LEU A 920 -0.21 25.63 -2.05
N GLN A 921 -0.36 24.34 -2.37
CA GLN A 921 -1.63 23.79 -2.88
C GLN A 921 -2.81 24.14 -1.95
N LEU A 922 -2.63 23.96 -0.63
CA LEU A 922 -3.68 24.25 0.35
C LEU A 922 -3.99 25.75 0.46
N ILE A 923 -2.99 26.62 0.33
CA ILE A 923 -3.21 28.07 0.33
C ILE A 923 -4.06 28.48 -0.86
N HIS A 924 -3.69 28.02 -2.05
CA HIS A 924 -4.44 28.36 -3.25
C HIS A 924 -5.85 27.73 -3.26
N PHE A 925 -5.97 26.47 -2.85
CA PHE A 925 -7.26 25.80 -2.65
C PHE A 925 -8.17 26.58 -1.69
N LYS A 926 -7.67 27.02 -0.53
CA LYS A 926 -8.45 27.85 0.41
C LYS A 926 -8.80 29.23 -0.15
N THR A 927 -8.01 29.73 -1.08
CA THR A 927 -8.26 30.98 -1.79
C THR A 927 -9.47 30.82 -2.71
N LEU A 928 -9.45 29.82 -3.59
CA LEU A 928 -10.58 29.53 -4.51
C LEU A 928 -11.90 29.29 -3.75
N HIS A 929 -11.84 28.62 -2.60
CA HIS A 929 -13.01 28.38 -1.74
C HIS A 929 -13.41 29.54 -0.82
N ARG A 930 -12.69 30.68 -0.84
CA ARG A 930 -12.97 31.89 -0.03
C ARG A 930 -13.09 31.62 1.48
N ILE A 931 -12.16 30.84 2.03
CA ILE A 931 -12.24 30.31 3.41
C ILE A 931 -11.57 31.22 4.44
N TYR A 932 -10.67 32.11 4.00
CA TYR A 932 -9.98 33.02 4.91
C TYR A 932 -10.97 34.02 5.54
N TYR A 933 -10.79 34.27 6.84
CA TYR A 933 -11.58 35.28 7.56
C TYR A 933 -11.00 36.66 7.26
N THR A 934 -11.87 37.60 6.92
CA THR A 934 -11.56 39.03 6.82
C THR A 934 -12.17 39.80 7.99
N GLY A 935 -11.72 41.02 8.23
CA GLY A 935 -12.22 41.93 9.26
C GLY A 935 -13.73 42.09 9.20
N GLN A 936 -14.31 42.28 8.00
CA GLN A 936 -15.76 42.35 7.82
C GLN A 936 -16.49 41.07 8.25
N ARG A 937 -15.91 39.90 7.97
CA ARG A 937 -16.49 38.61 8.38
C ARG A 937 -16.39 38.41 9.89
N MET A 938 -15.29 38.86 10.50
CA MET A 938 -15.10 38.81 11.96
C MET A 938 -16.04 39.79 12.68
N PHE A 939 -16.26 40.99 12.14
CA PHE A 939 -17.22 41.98 12.65
C PHE A 939 -18.64 41.42 12.64
N LYS A 940 -19.08 40.82 11.51
CA LYS A 940 -20.38 40.12 11.42
C LYS A 940 -20.54 38.95 12.40
N MET A 941 -19.43 38.38 12.88
CA MET A 941 -19.43 37.31 13.88
C MET A 941 -19.31 37.82 15.32
N GLY A 942 -19.25 39.14 15.54
CA GLY A 942 -19.04 39.74 16.86
C GLY A 942 -17.63 39.55 17.43
N LEU A 943 -16.64 39.23 16.59
CA LEU A 943 -15.25 38.99 16.99
C LEU A 943 -14.32 40.19 16.76
N SER A 944 -14.80 41.22 16.07
CA SER A 944 -14.09 42.47 15.80
C SER A 944 -15.02 43.65 16.09
N ASN A 945 -14.45 44.77 16.53
CA ASN A 945 -15.19 46.01 16.84
C ASN A 945 -15.38 46.91 15.61
N SER A 946 -14.71 46.60 14.49
CA SER A 946 -14.82 47.34 13.23
C SER A 946 -14.70 46.39 12.04
N ASP A 947 -15.38 46.71 10.95
CA ASP A 947 -15.25 46.06 9.63
C ASP A 947 -14.31 46.82 8.68
N ILE A 948 -13.72 47.94 9.10
CA ILE A 948 -12.81 48.77 8.31
C ILE A 948 -11.40 48.15 8.29
N CYS A 949 -10.73 48.25 7.14
CA CYS A 949 -9.37 47.79 6.99
C CYS A 949 -8.39 48.63 7.83
N GLN A 950 -7.53 47.96 8.60
CA GLN A 950 -6.52 48.61 9.45
C GLN A 950 -5.14 48.74 8.75
N HIS A 951 -5.04 48.30 7.50
CA HIS A 951 -3.78 48.26 6.73
C HIS A 951 -3.68 49.35 5.66
N CYS A 952 -4.78 50.04 5.35
CA CYS A 952 -4.80 51.14 4.38
C CYS A 952 -5.59 52.33 4.93
N ASP A 953 -5.23 53.54 4.49
CA ASP A 953 -5.89 54.78 4.91
C ASP A 953 -7.21 55.06 4.16
N SER A 954 -7.66 54.11 3.33
CA SER A 954 -8.81 54.27 2.42
C SER A 954 -10.19 54.17 3.09
N ASN A 955 -10.27 53.90 4.40
CA ASN A 955 -11.53 53.67 5.14
C ASN A 955 -12.51 52.67 4.47
N LEU A 956 -11.99 51.70 3.71
CA LEU A 956 -12.80 50.69 3.03
C LEU A 956 -13.09 49.49 3.95
N PRO A 957 -14.24 48.82 3.76
CA PRO A 957 -14.53 47.58 4.49
C PRO A 957 -13.55 46.48 4.09
N ASP A 958 -13.01 45.76 5.08
CA ASP A 958 -12.11 44.62 4.93
C ASP A 958 -12.88 43.39 4.43
N ASN A 959 -13.29 43.45 3.16
CA ASN A 959 -13.91 42.36 2.42
C ASN A 959 -12.83 41.47 1.77
N TYR A 960 -13.24 40.31 1.26
CA TYR A 960 -12.33 39.29 0.74
C TYR A 960 -11.41 39.80 -0.39
N MET A 961 -11.95 40.59 -1.31
CA MET A 961 -11.17 41.14 -2.43
C MET A 961 -10.29 42.31 -2.00
N HIS A 962 -10.75 43.10 -1.03
CA HIS A 962 -9.91 44.14 -0.44
C HIS A 962 -8.68 43.52 0.23
N ALA A 963 -8.85 42.43 0.97
CA ALA A 963 -7.76 41.76 1.66
C ALA A 963 -6.70 41.13 0.74
N LEU A 964 -7.10 40.65 -0.43
CA LEU A 964 -6.20 39.91 -1.34
C LEU A 964 -5.76 40.73 -2.55
N TRP A 965 -6.45 41.83 -2.87
CA TRP A 965 -6.21 42.61 -4.08
C TRP A 965 -6.30 44.12 -3.88
N PHE A 966 -7.43 44.68 -3.42
CA PHE A 966 -7.64 46.15 -3.48
C PHE A 966 -6.90 46.97 -2.41
N CYS A 967 -6.36 46.36 -1.37
CA CYS A 967 -5.61 47.09 -0.34
C CYS A 967 -4.28 47.63 -0.87
N THR A 968 -3.98 48.92 -0.66
CA THR A 968 -2.78 49.61 -1.17
C THR A 968 -1.45 48.85 -0.94
N PRO A 969 -1.11 48.41 0.30
CA PRO A 969 0.12 47.63 0.54
C PRO A 969 0.13 46.26 -0.16
N VAL A 970 -1.04 45.66 -0.43
CA VAL A 970 -1.16 44.40 -1.16
C VAL A 970 -0.92 44.60 -2.65
N GLN A 971 -1.46 45.68 -3.24
CA GLN A 971 -1.21 46.04 -4.63
C GLN A 971 0.27 46.31 -4.88
N ALA A 972 0.93 47.06 -3.99
CA ALA A 972 2.36 47.32 -4.08
C ALA A 972 3.19 46.02 -4.08
N LEU A 973 2.84 45.06 -3.22
CA LEU A 973 3.48 43.74 -3.24
C LEU A 973 3.24 43.01 -4.57
N TRP A 974 2.01 42.97 -5.07
CA TRP A 974 1.70 42.27 -6.33
C TRP A 974 2.44 42.86 -7.52
N GLN A 975 2.48 44.19 -7.63
CA GLN A 975 3.22 44.90 -8.68
C GLN A 975 4.71 44.54 -8.61
N GLN A 976 5.32 44.60 -7.41
CA GLN A 976 6.73 44.26 -7.24
C GLN A 976 7.03 42.79 -7.56
N VAL A 977 6.18 41.85 -7.14
CA VAL A 977 6.36 40.42 -7.43
C VAL A 977 6.24 40.13 -8.92
N CYS A 978 5.29 40.75 -9.63
CA CYS A 978 5.15 40.60 -11.07
C CYS A 978 6.30 41.26 -11.84
N ALA A 979 6.81 42.40 -11.37
CA ALA A 979 7.99 43.05 -11.93
C ALA A 979 9.24 42.18 -11.75
N ASP A 980 9.48 41.67 -10.53
CA ASP A 980 10.58 40.74 -10.22
C ASP A 980 10.51 39.50 -11.11
N LEU A 981 9.33 38.87 -11.25
CA LEU A 981 9.13 37.72 -12.15
C LEU A 981 9.39 38.07 -13.62
N SER A 982 8.98 39.26 -14.06
CA SER A 982 9.20 39.70 -15.44
C SER A 982 10.68 39.85 -15.76
N VAL A 983 11.45 40.39 -14.81
CA VAL A 983 12.91 40.51 -14.91
C VAL A 983 13.59 39.15 -14.88
N TRP A 984 13.22 38.28 -13.92
CA TRP A 984 13.87 36.97 -13.75
C TRP A 984 13.61 36.02 -14.92
N LEU A 985 12.42 36.07 -15.51
CA LEU A 985 12.00 35.14 -16.56
C LEU A 985 12.09 35.74 -17.96
N LYS A 986 12.35 37.05 -18.09
CA LYS A 986 12.35 37.80 -19.36
C LYS A 986 11.01 37.70 -20.12
N VAL A 987 9.90 37.66 -19.37
CA VAL A 987 8.52 37.59 -19.90
C VAL A 987 7.72 38.77 -19.34
N SER A 988 6.90 39.43 -20.15
CA SER A 988 6.06 40.54 -19.68
C SER A 988 4.88 40.01 -18.85
N ILE A 989 4.95 40.14 -17.52
CA ILE A 989 3.90 39.69 -16.59
C ILE A 989 3.23 40.89 -15.93
N THR A 990 1.98 41.16 -16.30
CA THR A 990 1.17 42.24 -15.71
C THR A 990 0.39 41.73 -14.50
N ALA A 991 0.43 42.48 -13.40
CA ALA A 991 -0.36 42.16 -12.20
C ALA A 991 -1.86 42.34 -12.49
N SER A 992 -2.62 41.24 -12.47
CA SER A 992 -4.08 41.24 -12.61
C SER A 992 -4.71 40.37 -11.51
N PRO A 993 -5.97 40.63 -11.11
CA PRO A 993 -6.62 39.80 -10.09
C PRO A 993 -6.85 38.36 -10.57
N SER A 994 -7.06 38.14 -11.88
CA SER A 994 -7.16 36.79 -12.46
C SER A 994 -5.85 36.00 -12.28
N LEU A 995 -4.71 36.60 -12.62
CA LEU A 995 -3.41 35.96 -12.46
C LEU A 995 -3.02 35.83 -10.97
N CYS A 996 -2.99 36.95 -10.26
CA CYS A 996 -2.42 37.02 -8.92
C CYS A 996 -3.29 36.30 -7.89
N VAL A 997 -4.63 36.39 -7.97
CA VAL A 997 -5.55 35.79 -6.98
C VAL A 997 -6.05 34.42 -7.44
N LEU A 998 -6.61 34.31 -8.66
CA LEU A 998 -7.12 33.03 -9.18
C LEU A 998 -6.01 32.11 -9.71
N GLY A 999 -4.80 32.63 -10.00
CA GLY A 999 -3.75 31.79 -10.56
C GLY A 999 -4.02 31.39 -12.01
N ASP A 1000 -4.82 32.18 -12.72
CA ASP A 1000 -5.12 31.98 -14.13
C ASP A 1000 -3.90 32.33 -14.99
N MET A 1001 -3.42 31.35 -15.75
CA MET A 1001 -2.23 31.45 -16.59
C MET A 1001 -2.57 31.59 -18.07
N SER A 1002 -3.85 31.64 -18.44
CA SER A 1002 -4.31 31.70 -19.84
C SER A 1002 -3.76 32.89 -20.62
N ALA A 1003 -3.48 34.00 -19.93
CA ALA A 1003 -2.93 35.22 -20.52
C ALA A 1003 -1.40 35.23 -20.66
N ILE A 1004 -0.69 34.18 -20.22
CA ILE A 1004 0.78 34.09 -20.28
C ILE A 1004 1.19 32.89 -21.13
N ASP A 1005 1.77 33.15 -22.29
CA ASP A 1005 2.34 32.10 -23.15
C ASP A 1005 3.75 31.73 -22.68
N VAL A 1006 3.85 30.68 -21.87
CA VAL A 1006 5.11 30.19 -21.30
C VAL A 1006 5.14 28.66 -21.24
N GLU A 1007 6.33 28.09 -21.45
CA GLU A 1007 6.55 26.65 -21.25
C GLU A 1007 6.13 26.18 -19.85
N GLY A 1008 5.61 24.96 -19.75
CA GLY A 1008 5.00 24.45 -18.50
C GLY A 1008 5.93 24.41 -17.28
N GLY A 1009 7.24 24.37 -17.48
CA GLY A 1009 8.23 24.48 -16.40
C GLY A 1009 8.27 25.88 -15.78
N LEU A 1010 8.22 26.92 -16.60
CA LEU A 1010 8.21 28.33 -16.17
C LEU A 1010 6.85 28.72 -15.58
N ALA A 1011 5.75 28.22 -16.15
CA ALA A 1011 4.41 28.40 -15.60
C ALA A 1011 4.31 27.90 -14.14
N SER A 1012 4.95 26.77 -13.83
CA SER A 1012 5.00 26.22 -12.47
C SER A 1012 5.71 27.16 -11.48
N ILE A 1013 6.83 27.77 -11.91
CA ILE A 1013 7.60 28.73 -11.11
C ILE A 1013 6.80 30.00 -10.82
N ILE A 1014 6.15 30.56 -11.84
CA ILE A 1014 5.28 31.74 -11.68
C ILE A 1014 4.19 31.43 -10.66
N PHE A 1015 3.48 30.31 -10.84
CA PHE A 1015 2.40 29.91 -9.95
C PHE A 1015 2.87 29.69 -8.50
N ILE A 1016 4.03 29.05 -8.31
CA ILE A 1016 4.65 28.87 -6.99
C ILE A 1016 4.96 30.22 -6.33
N THR A 1017 5.55 31.14 -7.08
CA THR A 1017 5.95 32.47 -6.59
C THR A 1017 4.72 33.30 -6.19
N LEU A 1018 3.64 33.24 -6.99
CA LEU A 1018 2.34 33.85 -6.67
C LEU A 1018 1.71 33.22 -5.42
N CYS A 1019 1.80 31.89 -5.24
CA CYS A 1019 1.33 31.23 -4.02
C CYS A 1019 2.11 31.65 -2.77
N ILE A 1020 3.42 31.91 -2.88
CA ILE A 1020 4.24 32.44 -1.79
C ILE A 1020 3.88 33.91 -1.49
N ALA A 1021 3.51 34.70 -2.51
CA ALA A 1021 2.97 36.04 -2.30
C ALA A 1021 1.65 35.99 -1.52
N LYS A 1022 0.69 35.11 -1.90
CA LYS A 1022 -0.53 34.84 -1.13
C LYS A 1022 -0.21 34.46 0.31
N LYS A 1023 0.78 33.58 0.52
CA LYS A 1023 1.22 33.17 1.86
C LYS A 1023 1.71 34.37 2.68
N THR A 1024 2.49 35.27 2.07
CA THR A 1024 3.05 36.47 2.72
C THR A 1024 1.93 37.41 3.15
N ILE A 1025 0.97 37.69 2.24
CA ILE A 1025 -0.22 38.50 2.55
C ILE A 1025 -0.98 37.89 3.73
N LEU A 1026 -1.31 36.59 3.67
CA LEU A 1026 -2.14 35.91 4.67
C LEU A 1026 -1.49 35.77 6.06
N ILE A 1027 -0.16 35.60 6.13
CA ILE A 1027 0.56 35.54 7.41
C ILE A 1027 0.52 36.90 8.09
N ASN A 1028 0.75 37.97 7.33
CA ASN A 1028 0.84 39.32 7.86
C ASN A 1028 -0.53 39.97 8.06
N TRP A 1029 -1.61 39.50 7.42
CA TRP A 1029 -2.94 40.10 7.52
C TRP A 1029 -3.47 40.24 8.97
N LYS A 1030 -3.06 39.34 9.88
CA LYS A 1030 -3.50 39.34 11.30
C LYS A 1030 -2.68 40.23 12.23
N SER A 1031 -1.48 40.64 11.83
CA SER A 1031 -0.54 41.42 12.66
C SER A 1031 -0.23 42.71 11.93
N LYS A 1032 -0.12 43.86 12.62
CA LYS A 1032 0.21 45.16 11.98
C LYS A 1032 1.61 45.25 11.33
N LYS A 1033 2.28 44.11 11.08
CA LYS A 1033 3.56 44.06 10.36
C LYS A 1033 3.31 44.38 8.89
N ASN A 1034 3.89 45.48 8.41
CA ASN A 1034 3.80 45.89 7.02
C ASN A 1034 4.21 44.75 6.08
N ILE A 1035 3.37 44.49 5.08
CA ILE A 1035 3.61 43.52 4.02
C ILE A 1035 4.88 43.95 3.27
N ASN A 1036 6.00 43.22 3.44
CA ASN A 1036 7.30 43.56 2.87
C ASN A 1036 7.80 42.49 1.88
N ILE A 1037 8.36 42.93 0.76
CA ILE A 1037 8.97 42.10 -0.29
C ILE A 1037 10.15 41.26 0.23
N SER A 1038 10.90 41.76 1.22
CA SER A 1038 12.03 41.02 1.82
C SER A 1038 11.60 39.68 2.43
N GLN A 1039 10.43 39.65 3.07
CA GLN A 1039 9.87 38.43 3.65
C GLN A 1039 9.41 37.43 2.56
N HIS A 1040 8.85 37.93 1.46
CA HIS A 1040 8.50 37.09 0.30
C HIS A 1040 9.74 36.44 -0.31
N ARG A 1041 10.79 37.23 -0.56
CA ARG A 1041 12.08 36.74 -1.09
C ARG A 1041 12.73 35.69 -0.18
N ASN A 1042 12.73 35.91 1.14
CA ASN A 1042 13.23 34.91 2.10
C ASN A 1042 12.42 33.60 2.06
N LEU A 1043 11.09 33.68 2.03
CA LEU A 1043 10.23 32.50 1.91
C LEU A 1043 10.40 31.77 0.57
N LEU A 1044 10.75 32.50 -0.50
CA LEU A 1044 11.07 31.94 -1.81
C LEU A 1044 12.40 31.18 -1.78
N LEU A 1045 13.46 31.76 -1.20
CA LEU A 1045 14.75 31.08 -1.03
C LEU A 1045 14.62 29.80 -0.18
N ASP A 1046 13.87 29.88 0.92
CA ASP A 1046 13.54 28.70 1.74
C ASP A 1046 12.84 27.61 0.91
N HIS A 1047 11.93 27.99 0.01
CA HIS A 1047 11.24 27.01 -0.83
C HIS A 1047 12.18 26.39 -1.88
N ILE A 1048 13.02 27.20 -2.53
CA ILE A 1048 14.00 26.75 -3.53
C ILE A 1048 14.98 25.74 -2.92
N SER A 1049 15.47 26.01 -1.69
CA SER A 1049 16.38 25.09 -1.01
C SER A 1049 15.73 23.73 -0.74
N LEU A 1050 14.47 23.73 -0.28
CA LEU A 1050 13.70 22.51 -0.05
C LEU A 1050 13.42 21.73 -1.35
N GLU A 1051 13.09 22.42 -2.44
CA GLU A 1051 12.80 21.76 -3.73
C GLU A 1051 14.07 21.14 -4.34
N LYS A 1052 15.22 21.82 -4.22
CA LYS A 1052 16.53 21.24 -4.57
C LYS A 1052 16.82 19.97 -3.75
N MET A 1053 16.55 19.95 -2.45
CA MET A 1053 16.73 18.75 -1.62
C MET A 1053 15.82 17.58 -2.04
N SER A 1054 14.56 17.86 -2.37
CA SER A 1054 13.63 16.84 -2.86
C SER A 1054 14.04 16.30 -4.23
N ALA A 1055 14.53 17.17 -5.11
CA ALA A 1055 14.92 16.85 -6.49
C ALA A 1055 16.14 15.92 -6.57
N GLN A 1056 17.09 16.00 -5.63
CA GLN A 1056 18.27 15.11 -5.55
C GLN A 1056 17.93 13.62 -5.33
N SER A 1057 16.67 13.31 -5.02
CA SER A 1057 16.20 11.92 -4.92
C SER A 1057 15.64 11.37 -6.24
N SER A 1058 15.60 12.18 -7.30
CA SER A 1058 14.97 11.88 -8.59
C SER A 1058 15.91 12.19 -9.77
N SER A 1059 15.68 11.57 -10.92
CA SER A 1059 16.36 11.87 -12.20
C SER A 1059 16.15 13.29 -12.72
N ASN A 1060 15.32 14.11 -12.05
CA ASN A 1060 14.98 15.48 -12.46
C ASN A 1060 15.84 16.56 -11.77
N PHE A 1061 16.92 16.20 -11.06
CA PHE A 1061 17.73 17.17 -10.31
C PHE A 1061 18.31 18.28 -11.19
N GLU A 1062 18.91 17.94 -12.34
CA GLU A 1062 19.49 18.95 -13.24
C GLU A 1062 18.44 19.86 -13.86
N ARG A 1063 17.26 19.32 -14.18
CA ARG A 1063 16.11 20.09 -14.66
C ARG A 1063 15.61 21.08 -13.60
N ILE A 1064 15.49 20.68 -12.35
CA ILE A 1064 15.02 21.57 -11.26
C ILE A 1064 16.11 22.60 -10.91
N ARG A 1065 17.39 22.22 -10.97
CA ARG A 1065 18.51 23.12 -10.74
C ARG A 1065 18.59 24.22 -11.82
N SER A 1066 18.47 23.85 -13.10
CA SER A 1066 18.49 24.81 -14.21
C SER A 1066 17.30 25.77 -14.13
N LEU A 1067 16.09 25.28 -13.86
CA LEU A 1067 14.87 26.08 -13.72
C LEU A 1067 14.95 27.15 -12.61
N TRP A 1068 15.49 26.83 -11.43
CA TRP A 1068 15.58 27.77 -10.31
C TRP A 1068 16.87 28.60 -10.26
N SER A 1069 17.88 28.26 -11.07
CA SER A 1069 19.18 28.94 -11.05
C SER A 1069 19.14 30.45 -11.35
N PRO A 1070 18.33 30.96 -12.30
CA PRO A 1070 18.27 32.39 -12.58
C PRO A 1070 17.70 33.17 -11.40
N ILE A 1071 16.67 32.62 -10.75
CA ILE A 1071 15.97 33.24 -9.62
C ILE A 1071 16.84 33.20 -8.36
N ALA A 1072 17.47 32.06 -8.07
CA ALA A 1072 18.31 31.93 -6.88
C ALA A 1072 19.47 32.94 -6.88
N ASN A 1073 20.11 33.16 -8.03
CA ASN A 1073 21.23 34.09 -8.17
C ASN A 1073 20.81 35.57 -8.16
N SER A 1074 19.57 35.88 -8.56
CA SER A 1074 19.04 37.26 -8.55
C SER A 1074 18.40 37.66 -7.22
N VAL A 1075 18.08 36.70 -6.35
CA VAL A 1075 17.44 36.93 -5.04
C VAL A 1075 18.47 36.98 -3.90
N THR A 1076 19.60 36.27 -4.03
CA THR A 1076 20.78 36.36 -3.15
C THR A 1076 21.63 37.57 -3.49
#